data_AF-A0A8B8ABZ2-F1
#
_entry.id   AF-A0A8B8ABZ2-F1
#
_cell.length_a   1.000
_cell.length_b   1.000
_cell.length_c   1.000
_cell.angle_alpha   90.00
_cell.angle_beta   90.00
_cell.angle_gamma   90.00
#
_symmetry.space_group_name_H-M   'P 1'
#
loop_
_entity.id
_entity.type
_entity.pdbx_description
1 polymer ?
#
loop_
_entity_poly.entity_id
_entity_poly.type
_entity_poly.pdbx_seq_one_letter_code
_entity_poly.pdbx_strand_id
1 'polypeptide(L)'
;MSFGWCILLFLYGSGSVSSFPAYDIVGERNTKSHSSITLEAIYKATATFLERAQLINDTELSLSLKISKFFGSDGDSLNTFIKTIREISNYMGNFKRDNENSSRNNVNGEQILMAHRVINILRYEVRELSSNLTIVRNNITLIREKIAHILYIVQEFYSNTNWIELHGSTIYEDFGQEGRLKEEMATSRENTCTNCGYVNGVEQCKNNTLGTKLTSGYKSGQDVSKPFKRGTDGKCSHGTPDDASRNIAATGGIYKGRSIQNEAPHSYLHQAAVEAAVKATEYYIIDQDRGLQQMMGSEVFRDVFSIRTRENIFKTSLTYVIDVTGSMGDDIEKVKTATAKIVKEAKDSEFVPNNYILVTFSDPANLTTGKSTSDPFTMLEWLKYIFVGGGGDCPEYAMTGLLKGIEMSNNNSNIYLLTDADAKDEHLKNQVLNGLMEKHLTPIFILTGQCSRRKREISRQYYISSLRSSGEQARYIREKRSSTSVFESIARETGGTVYEINVSEVEDIVEKEIKETFPSSNVYVTWIEIPSGFVNITNVSIPVDGYIETLKLTVNPVTSKSEVDLYYPNGTVVSFISKYEESELSGIVLALSIRNPEAGQWGLQKKGRVSWLVNVTAQSAVDFSIDVLEADVGGNSHQLTGNPIKGNRYIVVVDIQNFNANSSCTGVVLLDVSGNDVTEITVTRIPNIGIARYMGDFVPFNKSSFVEIRGTDDQGNVFKRTRSLPIMPVSVQLNIIPILGDLRLYETSNISFSLTNTGDSSVEFNIAISDGHVDISVQTGSLDSGEIYNGVVMVTPTSLQTQLLNFFVKLENYTGTIQSEKRRYSVSDTRTADCTIIEYPARCPQESLNTENCSVYNWTSSAEVSSSKIQESEIKVSSDEVILDYMNLTDANFSVGILISGHCCIQSVVLSITDKNGYFDQCDFVLSNQPLTVVVYPTKEIPTTVKEATTVTTTDEQVSSNYPTTDILLSETSTTDIFTTVTTKTDKQNQEDDSAAIGTALGFSFLGLILVLFMIILFCKIKGSSNYNLPVVLSKYRNLKEDGTNVLEVDVKLPKCQKPYSTDLGDEIDSSNTQGSELEKKMSEDKSIPTNSVNPDTSDIIPAANQNAAYCPENDEKNKNDVDQNSSTVSFNLDNIQQIDTKSAEEIGLEGIRHVDNNQVDGTVPAQQDN
;
A
#
# COMPACT_ATOMS: atom_id res chain seq x y z
N MET A 1 48.13 -10.48 -9.54
CA MET A 1 47.35 -9.99 -10.71
C MET A 1 45.86 -10.01 -10.39
N SER A 2 45.47 -9.60 -9.17
CA SER A 2 44.18 -10.02 -8.56
C SER A 2 43.32 -8.86 -8.06
N PHE A 3 43.75 -7.61 -8.30
CA PHE A 3 43.00 -6.39 -7.94
C PHE A 3 42.11 -5.86 -9.06
N GLY A 4 42.24 -6.39 -10.30
CA GLY A 4 41.49 -5.90 -11.47
C GLY A 4 40.07 -6.42 -11.61
N TRP A 5 39.65 -7.42 -10.80
CA TRP A 5 38.32 -8.03 -10.90
C TRP A 5 37.30 -7.43 -9.94
N CYS A 6 37.69 -7.00 -8.73
CA CYS A 6 36.76 -6.44 -7.76
C CYS A 6 36.15 -5.10 -8.22
N ILE A 7 36.88 -4.30 -9.00
CA ILE A 7 36.39 -3.00 -9.50
C ILE A 7 35.36 -3.15 -10.61
N LEU A 8 35.37 -4.26 -11.36
CA LEU A 8 34.37 -4.56 -12.40
C LEU A 8 33.02 -5.02 -11.83
N LEU A 9 32.97 -5.46 -10.57
CA LEU A 9 31.72 -5.79 -9.86
C LEU A 9 31.01 -4.54 -9.32
N PHE A 10 31.72 -3.43 -9.09
CA PHE A 10 31.14 -2.17 -8.58
C PHE A 10 30.57 -1.23 -9.67
N LEU A 11 30.58 -1.66 -10.94
CA LEU A 11 29.87 -0.97 -12.03
C LEU A 11 28.58 -1.69 -12.48
N TYR A 12 28.29 -2.88 -11.93
CA TYR A 12 26.97 -3.46 -11.97
C TYR A 12 26.13 -2.95 -10.79
N GLY A 13 25.80 -1.66 -10.82
CA GLY A 13 24.55 -1.23 -10.20
C GLY A 13 23.39 -1.99 -10.87
N SER A 14 22.40 -2.42 -10.10
CA SER A 14 21.26 -3.20 -10.60
C SER A 14 20.55 -2.46 -11.74
N GLY A 15 20.67 -3.00 -12.95
CA GLY A 15 20.07 -2.44 -14.16
C GLY A 15 18.56 -2.61 -14.14
N SER A 16 17.88 -1.54 -13.71
CA SER A 16 16.45 -1.54 -13.37
C SER A 16 15.56 -2.06 -14.48
N VAL A 17 14.52 -2.85 -14.12
CA VAL A 17 13.54 -3.32 -15.10
C VAL A 17 12.89 -2.14 -15.80
N SER A 18 13.26 -2.04 -17.06
CA SER A 18 12.61 -1.30 -18.13
C SER A 18 11.22 -1.87 -18.45
N SER A 19 10.30 -1.94 -17.50
CA SER A 19 8.88 -2.11 -17.78
C SER A 19 8.27 -0.77 -18.25
N PHE A 20 6.94 -0.56 -18.21
CA PHE A 20 6.49 0.84 -18.12
C PHE A 20 7.16 1.52 -16.89
N PRO A 21 7.56 2.81 -16.95
CA PRO A 21 8.10 3.49 -15.77
C PRO A 21 7.09 3.43 -14.61
N ALA A 22 7.55 3.34 -13.37
CA ALA A 22 6.63 3.28 -12.22
C ALA A 22 5.85 4.61 -12.06
N TYR A 23 6.54 5.74 -12.24
CA TYR A 23 6.01 7.11 -12.25
C TYR A 23 6.54 7.87 -13.47
N ASP A 24 5.98 9.04 -13.74
CA ASP A 24 6.25 9.81 -14.96
C ASP A 24 7.67 10.41 -14.94
N ILE A 25 8.43 10.28 -16.03
CA ILE A 25 9.84 10.69 -16.08
C ILE A 25 9.96 12.19 -16.42
N VAL A 26 10.65 12.96 -15.58
CA VAL A 26 10.84 14.41 -15.78
C VAL A 26 11.63 14.65 -17.09
N GLY A 27 10.97 15.29 -18.05
CA GLY A 27 11.50 15.56 -19.39
C GLY A 27 10.83 14.72 -20.50
N GLU A 28 10.42 13.48 -20.22
CA GLU A 28 9.79 12.60 -21.21
C GLU A 28 8.27 12.79 -21.27
N ARG A 29 7.81 13.97 -21.71
CA ARG A 29 6.36 14.33 -21.73
C ARG A 29 5.45 13.38 -22.51
N ASN A 30 6.02 12.54 -23.38
CA ASN A 30 5.30 11.54 -24.19
C ASN A 30 5.42 10.11 -23.64
N THR A 31 6.27 9.88 -22.63
CA THR A 31 6.37 8.59 -21.94
C THR A 31 5.32 8.54 -20.83
N LYS A 32 4.49 7.52 -20.82
CA LYS A 32 3.51 7.27 -19.75
C LYS A 32 3.96 6.15 -18.83
N SER A 33 3.77 6.38 -17.54
CA SER A 33 4.07 5.45 -16.45
C SER A 33 2.87 4.58 -16.07
N HIS A 34 3.12 3.51 -15.31
CA HIS A 34 2.08 2.78 -14.57
C HIS A 34 1.20 3.73 -13.74
N SER A 35 1.79 4.69 -13.02
CA SER A 35 1.02 5.69 -12.27
C SER A 35 0.07 6.51 -13.16
N SER A 36 0.52 6.97 -14.34
CA SER A 36 -0.35 7.67 -15.30
C SER A 36 -1.45 6.76 -15.87
N ILE A 37 -1.10 5.54 -16.29
CA ILE A 37 -2.04 4.58 -16.91
C ILE A 37 -3.13 4.20 -15.90
N THR A 38 -2.74 3.89 -14.66
CA THR A 38 -3.65 3.52 -13.56
C THR A 38 -4.49 4.70 -13.08
N LEU A 39 -3.94 5.92 -13.00
CA LEU A 39 -4.70 7.12 -12.69
C LEU A 39 -5.77 7.42 -13.75
N GLU A 40 -5.41 7.37 -15.03
CA GLU A 40 -6.37 7.57 -16.13
C GLU A 40 -7.45 6.48 -16.15
N ALA A 41 -7.06 5.22 -15.98
CA ALA A 41 -7.98 4.09 -16.01
C ALA A 41 -8.93 4.04 -14.80
N ILE A 42 -8.46 4.35 -13.58
CA ILE A 42 -9.35 4.44 -12.41
C ILE A 42 -10.30 5.63 -12.56
N TYR A 43 -9.84 6.79 -13.06
CA TYR A 43 -10.76 7.90 -13.38
C TYR A 43 -11.86 7.48 -14.38
N LYS A 44 -11.51 6.70 -15.40
CA LYS A 44 -12.49 6.20 -16.39
C LYS A 44 -13.47 5.20 -15.78
N ALA A 45 -12.96 4.26 -14.99
CA ALA A 45 -13.76 3.30 -14.25
C ALA A 45 -14.70 3.96 -13.23
N THR A 46 -14.23 4.95 -12.47
CA THR A 46 -15.03 5.68 -11.48
C THR A 46 -16.12 6.51 -12.14
N ALA A 47 -15.85 7.28 -13.20
CA ALA A 47 -16.89 8.01 -13.91
C ALA A 47 -17.98 7.07 -14.46
N THR A 48 -17.56 5.96 -15.10
CA THR A 48 -18.45 4.91 -15.60
C THR A 48 -19.28 4.25 -14.49
N PHE A 49 -18.68 4.02 -13.31
CA PHE A 49 -19.38 3.51 -12.14
C PHE A 49 -20.45 4.50 -11.64
N LEU A 50 -20.10 5.78 -11.51
CA LEU A 50 -21.00 6.82 -11.00
C LEU A 50 -22.27 6.97 -11.87
N GLU A 51 -22.12 6.88 -13.20
CA GLU A 51 -23.26 6.89 -14.13
C GLU A 51 -24.12 5.63 -13.99
N ARG A 52 -23.52 4.43 -14.01
CA ARG A 52 -24.24 3.15 -13.88
C ARG A 52 -24.96 3.00 -12.54
N ALA A 53 -24.36 3.52 -11.47
CA ALA A 53 -24.91 3.51 -10.12
C ALA A 53 -25.92 4.65 -9.85
N GLN A 54 -26.20 5.51 -10.85
CA GLN A 54 -27.10 6.67 -10.73
C GLN A 54 -26.69 7.63 -9.60
N LEU A 55 -25.39 7.71 -9.33
CA LEU A 55 -24.79 8.65 -8.37
C LEU A 55 -24.56 10.03 -9.01
N ILE A 56 -24.61 10.12 -10.35
CA ILE A 56 -24.69 11.38 -11.10
C ILE A 56 -25.76 11.26 -12.20
N ASN A 57 -26.60 12.29 -12.33
CA ASN A 57 -27.76 12.30 -13.25
C ASN A 57 -27.44 12.88 -14.64
N ASP A 58 -26.17 13.10 -14.96
CA ASP A 58 -25.74 14.03 -16.01
C ASP A 58 -24.65 13.39 -16.90
N THR A 59 -25.11 12.67 -17.93
CA THR A 59 -24.29 11.74 -18.72
C THR A 59 -23.47 12.42 -19.82
N GLU A 60 -23.80 13.66 -20.21
CA GLU A 60 -23.04 14.42 -21.23
C GLU A 60 -21.76 15.07 -20.68
N LEU A 61 -21.56 15.05 -19.36
CA LEU A 61 -20.36 15.62 -18.73
C LEU A 61 -19.07 14.90 -19.13
N SER A 62 -17.97 15.66 -19.19
CA SER A 62 -16.64 15.10 -19.39
C SER A 62 -16.21 14.27 -18.17
N LEU A 63 -15.25 13.37 -18.36
CA LEU A 63 -14.76 12.45 -17.34
C LEU A 63 -14.36 13.13 -16.02
N SER A 64 -13.65 14.27 -16.14
CA SER A 64 -13.23 15.07 -14.99
C SER A 64 -14.41 15.74 -14.29
N LEU A 65 -15.38 16.25 -15.07
CA LEU A 65 -16.58 16.90 -14.54
C LEU A 65 -17.53 15.92 -13.85
N LYS A 66 -17.58 14.66 -14.29
CA LYS A 66 -18.34 13.58 -13.63
C LYS A 66 -17.81 13.31 -12.21
N ILE A 67 -16.49 13.25 -12.07
CA ILE A 67 -15.82 13.04 -10.77
C ILE A 67 -15.88 14.29 -9.90
N SER A 68 -15.61 15.49 -10.43
CA SER A 68 -15.69 16.72 -9.64
C SER A 68 -17.13 17.05 -9.22
N LYS A 69 -18.15 16.73 -10.02
CA LYS A 69 -19.57 16.90 -9.67
C LYS A 69 -20.05 15.90 -8.61
N PHE A 70 -19.49 14.69 -8.58
CA PHE A 70 -19.75 13.74 -7.50
C PHE A 70 -19.12 14.22 -6.19
N PHE A 71 -17.82 14.59 -6.20
CA PHE A 71 -17.16 15.03 -4.98
C PHE A 71 -17.58 16.43 -4.49
N GLY A 72 -18.04 17.34 -5.36
CA GLY A 72 -18.49 18.68 -4.96
C GLY A 72 -17.40 19.45 -4.20
N SER A 73 -17.75 20.07 -3.08
CA SER A 73 -16.80 20.68 -2.15
C SER A 73 -16.24 19.68 -1.10
N ASP A 74 -16.37 18.37 -1.29
CA ASP A 74 -15.72 17.31 -0.47
C ASP A 74 -14.27 17.08 -0.90
N GLY A 75 -13.47 18.14 -0.82
CA GLY A 75 -12.05 18.12 -1.12
C GLY A 75 -11.28 17.10 -0.29
N ASP A 76 -11.73 16.76 0.93
CA ASP A 76 -11.09 15.73 1.75
C ASP A 76 -11.38 14.31 1.24
N SER A 77 -12.61 13.99 0.83
CA SER A 77 -12.89 12.70 0.20
C SER A 77 -12.30 12.59 -1.20
N LEU A 78 -12.25 13.68 -1.98
CA LEU A 78 -11.54 13.73 -3.25
C LEU A 78 -10.03 13.49 -3.05
N ASN A 79 -9.41 14.20 -2.11
CA ASN A 79 -8.02 14.00 -1.69
C ASN A 79 -7.75 12.56 -1.22
N THR A 80 -8.73 11.91 -0.58
CA THR A 80 -8.67 10.49 -0.17
C THR A 80 -8.78 9.53 -1.36
N PHE A 81 -9.66 9.80 -2.34
CA PHE A 81 -9.74 9.08 -3.61
C PHE A 81 -8.42 9.16 -4.39
N ILE A 82 -7.81 10.35 -4.50
CA ILE A 82 -6.50 10.52 -5.15
C ILE A 82 -5.39 9.79 -4.38
N LYS A 83 -5.37 9.88 -3.05
CA LYS A 83 -4.43 9.12 -2.21
C LYS A 83 -4.56 7.61 -2.41
N THR A 84 -5.78 7.09 -2.56
CA THR A 84 -6.02 5.66 -2.86
C THR A 84 -5.48 5.26 -4.25
N ILE A 85 -5.65 6.10 -5.28
CA ILE A 85 -5.05 5.86 -6.61
C ILE A 85 -3.52 5.86 -6.54
N ARG A 86 -2.93 6.77 -5.76
CA ARG A 86 -1.48 6.79 -5.51
C ARG A 86 -1.03 5.58 -4.69
N GLU A 87 -1.76 5.17 -3.66
CA GLU A 87 -1.48 3.95 -2.88
C GLU A 87 -1.41 2.71 -3.78
N ILE A 88 -2.39 2.53 -4.68
CA ILE A 88 -2.38 1.47 -5.69
C ILE A 88 -1.16 1.59 -6.61
N SER A 89 -0.86 2.80 -7.12
CA SER A 89 0.34 3.06 -7.94
C SER A 89 1.65 2.72 -7.19
N ASN A 90 1.70 2.99 -5.89
CA ASN A 90 2.85 2.73 -5.03
C ASN A 90 3.01 1.23 -4.78
N TYR A 91 1.93 0.46 -4.64
CA TYR A 91 1.99 -1.00 -4.64
C TYR A 91 2.47 -1.56 -5.99
N MET A 92 2.05 -1.01 -7.13
CA MET A 92 2.61 -1.40 -8.45
C MET A 92 4.12 -1.15 -8.52
N GLY A 93 4.58 0.04 -8.08
CA GLY A 93 6.00 0.39 -8.07
C GLY A 93 6.86 -0.46 -7.11
N ASN A 94 6.31 -0.88 -5.98
CA ASN A 94 6.94 -1.84 -5.07
C ASN A 94 6.96 -3.26 -5.67
N PHE A 95 5.84 -3.72 -6.23
CA PHE A 95 5.73 -5.04 -6.86
C PHE A 95 6.71 -5.19 -8.03
N LYS A 96 6.82 -4.17 -8.89
CA LYS A 96 7.85 -4.07 -9.94
C LYS A 96 9.26 -4.32 -9.40
N ARG A 97 9.66 -3.54 -8.39
CA ARG A 97 11.00 -3.58 -7.79
C ARG A 97 11.29 -4.93 -7.13
N ASP A 98 10.33 -5.46 -6.40
CA ASP A 98 10.50 -6.69 -5.62
C ASP A 98 10.29 -7.96 -6.50
N ASN A 99 9.84 -7.82 -7.76
CA ASN A 99 9.70 -8.91 -8.76
C ASN A 99 10.56 -8.68 -10.02
N GLU A 100 11.61 -7.85 -9.92
CA GLU A 100 12.50 -7.44 -11.02
C GLU A 100 12.99 -8.64 -11.87
N ASN A 101 13.36 -9.74 -11.21
CA ASN A 101 13.92 -10.92 -11.88
C ASN A 101 12.89 -11.96 -12.31
N SER A 102 11.57 -11.73 -12.18
CA SER A 102 10.57 -12.75 -12.51
C SER A 102 9.86 -12.53 -13.85
N SER A 103 10.11 -13.41 -14.83
CA SER A 103 9.55 -13.30 -16.18
C SER A 103 8.03 -13.47 -16.19
N ARG A 104 7.47 -14.32 -15.31
CA ARG A 104 6.01 -14.51 -15.17
C ARG A 104 5.27 -13.23 -14.73
N ASN A 105 5.88 -12.41 -13.88
CA ASN A 105 5.25 -11.20 -13.35
C ASN A 105 5.49 -9.98 -14.25
N ASN A 106 6.54 -9.99 -15.06
CA ASN A 106 6.82 -8.98 -16.08
C ASN A 106 6.35 -9.41 -17.50
N VAL A 107 5.61 -10.51 -17.63
CA VAL A 107 5.08 -11.07 -18.90
C VAL A 107 6.18 -11.38 -19.96
N ASN A 108 7.44 -11.47 -19.54
CA ASN A 108 8.62 -11.72 -20.38
C ASN A 108 8.87 -13.22 -20.58
N GLY A 109 9.85 -13.56 -21.43
CA GLY A 109 10.40 -14.92 -21.55
C GLY A 109 9.39 -16.00 -21.94
N GLU A 110 8.40 -15.64 -22.77
CA GLU A 110 7.25 -16.46 -23.17
C GLU A 110 6.34 -16.90 -21.99
N GLN A 111 6.46 -16.30 -20.80
CA GLN A 111 5.70 -16.67 -19.60
C GLN A 111 4.25 -16.16 -19.59
N ILE A 112 3.67 -15.86 -20.75
CA ILE A 112 2.35 -15.24 -20.92
C ILE A 112 1.23 -16.09 -20.29
N LEU A 113 1.30 -17.43 -20.44
CA LEU A 113 0.35 -18.34 -19.81
C LEU A 113 0.47 -18.35 -18.28
N MET A 114 1.68 -18.21 -17.76
CA MET A 114 1.93 -18.15 -16.31
C MET A 114 1.47 -16.80 -15.73
N ALA A 115 1.69 -15.70 -16.45
CA ALA A 115 1.17 -14.37 -16.10
C ALA A 115 -0.37 -14.37 -15.97
N HIS A 116 -1.07 -14.95 -16.95
CA HIS A 116 -2.53 -15.15 -16.90
C HIS A 116 -2.97 -16.00 -15.70
N ARG A 117 -2.23 -17.08 -15.34
CA ARG A 117 -2.50 -17.87 -14.13
C ARG A 117 -2.30 -17.08 -12.85
N VAL A 118 -1.23 -16.28 -12.74
CA VAL A 118 -0.96 -15.42 -11.57
C VAL A 118 -2.09 -14.41 -11.39
N ILE A 119 -2.55 -13.75 -12.46
CA ILE A 119 -3.69 -12.83 -12.39
C ILE A 119 -4.97 -13.55 -11.90
N ASN A 120 -5.25 -14.77 -12.38
CA ASN A 120 -6.41 -15.53 -11.91
C ASN A 120 -6.34 -15.91 -10.42
N ILE A 121 -5.15 -16.23 -9.90
CA ILE A 121 -4.94 -16.45 -8.45
C ILE A 121 -5.19 -15.15 -7.67
N LEU A 122 -4.62 -14.03 -8.10
CA LEU A 122 -4.84 -12.72 -7.46
C LEU A 122 -6.32 -12.30 -7.49
N ARG A 123 -7.04 -12.59 -8.57
CA ARG A 123 -8.48 -12.35 -8.70
C ARG A 123 -9.30 -13.21 -7.74
N TYR A 124 -8.94 -14.49 -7.57
CA TYR A 124 -9.53 -15.35 -6.54
C TYR A 124 -9.32 -14.75 -5.14
N GLU A 125 -8.08 -14.37 -4.78
CA GLU A 125 -7.79 -13.75 -3.48
C GLU A 125 -8.60 -12.46 -3.25
N VAL A 126 -8.71 -11.59 -4.26
CA VAL A 126 -9.54 -10.37 -4.17
C VAL A 126 -11.01 -10.71 -3.93
N ARG A 127 -11.55 -11.75 -4.58
CA ARG A 127 -12.94 -12.19 -4.38
C ARG A 127 -13.20 -12.65 -2.95
N GLU A 128 -12.35 -13.54 -2.41
CA GLU A 128 -12.53 -14.07 -1.06
C GLU A 128 -12.40 -12.96 0.01
N LEU A 129 -11.43 -12.04 -0.15
CA LEU A 129 -11.26 -10.85 0.71
C LEU A 129 -12.41 -9.83 0.57
N SER A 130 -13.13 -9.83 -0.55
CA SER A 130 -14.27 -8.95 -0.81
C SER A 130 -15.63 -9.52 -0.36
N SER A 131 -15.66 -10.75 0.16
CA SER A 131 -16.89 -11.52 0.39
C SER A 131 -17.89 -10.89 1.38
N ASN A 132 -17.46 -10.03 2.31
CA ASN A 132 -18.34 -9.13 3.06
C ASN A 132 -17.61 -7.89 3.61
N LEU A 133 -18.39 -6.86 3.97
CA LEU A 133 -17.90 -5.56 4.47
C LEU A 133 -17.02 -5.66 5.72
N THR A 134 -17.26 -6.64 6.61
CA THR A 134 -16.46 -6.81 7.84
C THR A 134 -15.06 -7.34 7.53
N ILE A 135 -14.93 -8.25 6.55
CA ILE A 135 -13.64 -8.72 6.06
C ILE A 135 -12.91 -7.58 5.33
N VAL A 136 -13.62 -6.85 4.45
CA VAL A 136 -13.08 -5.71 3.69
C VAL A 136 -12.51 -4.63 4.61
N ARG A 137 -13.23 -4.20 5.65
CA ARG A 137 -12.76 -3.16 6.59
C ARG A 137 -11.40 -3.48 7.23
N ASN A 138 -11.13 -4.76 7.49
CA ASN A 138 -9.88 -5.22 8.09
C ASN A 138 -8.77 -5.53 7.06
N ASN A 139 -9.10 -5.64 5.77
CA ASN A 139 -8.20 -6.11 4.71
C ASN A 139 -8.07 -5.15 3.50
N ILE A 140 -8.70 -3.97 3.55
CA ILE A 140 -8.77 -3.02 2.42
C ILE A 140 -7.41 -2.70 1.79
N THR A 141 -6.37 -2.52 2.60
CA THR A 141 -4.99 -2.30 2.16
C THR A 141 -4.43 -3.49 1.38
N LEU A 142 -4.70 -4.73 1.82
CA LEU A 142 -4.32 -5.95 1.13
C LEU A 142 -5.11 -6.11 -0.18
N ILE A 143 -6.40 -5.76 -0.20
CA ILE A 143 -7.21 -5.78 -1.44
C ILE A 143 -6.62 -4.80 -2.46
N ARG A 144 -6.27 -3.58 -2.06
CA ARG A 144 -5.60 -2.57 -2.91
C ARG A 144 -4.26 -3.07 -3.45
N GLU A 145 -3.46 -3.74 -2.61
CA GLU A 145 -2.19 -4.36 -3.00
C GLU A 145 -2.40 -5.49 -4.04
N LYS A 146 -3.34 -6.41 -3.83
CA LYS A 146 -3.64 -7.48 -4.78
C LYS A 146 -4.19 -6.94 -6.11
N ILE A 147 -5.03 -5.90 -6.07
CA ILE A 147 -5.49 -5.18 -7.27
C ILE A 147 -4.29 -4.53 -8.00
N ALA A 148 -3.39 -3.86 -7.29
CA ALA A 148 -2.18 -3.28 -7.88
C ALA A 148 -1.34 -4.34 -8.62
N HIS A 149 -1.17 -5.54 -8.04
CA HIS A 149 -0.45 -6.63 -8.69
C HIS A 149 -1.16 -7.12 -9.97
N ILE A 150 -2.49 -7.22 -9.97
CA ILE A 150 -3.28 -7.53 -11.18
C ILE A 150 -3.04 -6.46 -12.26
N LEU A 151 -3.23 -5.17 -11.93
CA LEU A 151 -3.12 -4.08 -12.88
C LEU A 151 -1.70 -3.94 -13.44
N TYR A 152 -0.66 -4.24 -12.65
CA TYR A 152 0.72 -4.29 -13.12
C TYR A 152 0.89 -5.31 -14.26
N ILE A 153 0.58 -6.58 -14.00
CA ILE A 153 0.78 -7.68 -14.97
C ILE A 153 -0.10 -7.46 -16.23
N VAL A 154 -1.29 -6.89 -16.07
CA VAL A 154 -2.17 -6.50 -17.19
C VAL A 154 -1.56 -5.40 -18.05
N GLN A 155 -0.86 -4.43 -17.48
CA GLN A 155 -0.19 -3.36 -18.25
C GLN A 155 1.07 -3.89 -18.94
N GLU A 156 1.89 -4.70 -18.24
CA GLU A 156 3.12 -5.31 -18.78
C GLU A 156 2.90 -6.12 -20.06
N PHE A 157 1.75 -6.78 -20.16
CA PHE A 157 1.34 -7.49 -21.38
C PHE A 157 1.44 -6.62 -22.64
N TYR A 158 1.09 -5.33 -22.57
CA TYR A 158 1.08 -4.43 -23.73
C TYR A 158 2.44 -3.80 -24.04
N SER A 159 3.35 -3.68 -23.06
CA SER A 159 4.71 -3.18 -23.31
C SER A 159 5.69 -4.28 -23.75
N ASN A 160 5.45 -5.54 -23.35
CA ASN A 160 6.48 -6.59 -23.39
C ASN A 160 6.14 -7.77 -24.34
N THR A 161 4.88 -7.89 -24.80
CA THR A 161 4.47 -8.84 -25.85
C THR A 161 4.42 -8.20 -27.24
N ASN A 162 4.24 -9.02 -28.29
CA ASN A 162 3.93 -8.55 -29.65
C ASN A 162 2.44 -8.24 -29.90
N TRP A 163 1.59 -8.11 -28.87
CA TRP A 163 0.15 -7.88 -29.04
C TRP A 163 -0.16 -6.61 -29.86
N ILE A 164 0.56 -5.51 -29.60
CA ILE A 164 0.35 -4.23 -30.29
C ILE A 164 0.74 -4.31 -31.78
N GLU A 165 1.71 -5.14 -32.10
CA GLU A 165 2.17 -5.45 -33.46
C GLU A 165 1.17 -6.29 -34.25
N LEU A 166 0.41 -7.16 -33.58
CA LEU A 166 -0.61 -8.02 -34.17
C LEU A 166 -1.99 -7.36 -34.27
N HIS A 167 -2.42 -6.64 -33.23
CA HIS A 167 -3.81 -6.16 -33.06
C HIS A 167 -3.93 -4.64 -32.86
N GLY A 168 -2.83 -3.90 -32.73
CA GLY A 168 -2.83 -2.46 -32.48
C GLY A 168 -3.30 -2.12 -31.06
N SER A 169 -3.99 -0.99 -30.91
CA SER A 169 -4.45 -0.44 -29.63
C SER A 169 -5.73 -1.10 -29.06
N THR A 170 -5.95 -2.39 -29.33
CA THR A 170 -7.06 -3.19 -28.79
C THR A 170 -6.64 -3.91 -27.51
N ILE A 171 -7.61 -4.39 -26.73
CA ILE A 171 -7.36 -5.16 -25.51
C ILE A 171 -7.49 -6.66 -25.76
N TYR A 172 -6.71 -7.47 -25.03
CA TYR A 172 -6.94 -8.92 -24.98
C TYR A 172 -7.83 -9.25 -23.77
N GLU A 173 -9.14 -9.31 -23.98
CA GLU A 173 -10.13 -9.49 -22.90
C GLU A 173 -10.01 -10.80 -22.13
N ASP A 174 -9.41 -11.84 -22.72
CA ASP A 174 -9.23 -13.16 -22.08
C ASP A 174 -7.91 -13.28 -21.31
N PHE A 175 -6.96 -12.35 -21.51
CA PHE A 175 -5.77 -12.29 -20.67
C PHE A 175 -6.20 -12.15 -19.20
N GLY A 176 -5.55 -12.92 -18.32
CA GLY A 176 -5.86 -13.01 -16.88
C GLY A 176 -7.35 -13.01 -16.48
N GLN A 177 -8.21 -13.69 -17.25
CA GLN A 177 -9.60 -13.99 -16.90
C GLN A 177 -9.79 -15.50 -16.73
N GLU A 178 -10.89 -15.93 -16.10
CA GLU A 178 -11.21 -17.36 -15.96
C GLU A 178 -11.41 -18.02 -17.34
N GLY A 179 -10.77 -19.17 -17.57
CA GLY A 179 -10.90 -19.94 -18.81
C GLY A 179 -9.56 -20.35 -19.43
N ARG A 180 -9.55 -20.52 -20.75
CA ARG A 180 -8.34 -20.72 -21.57
C ARG A 180 -8.16 -19.55 -22.52
N LEU A 181 -6.92 -19.12 -22.70
CA LEU A 181 -6.52 -18.14 -23.72
C LEU A 181 -6.84 -18.68 -25.12
N LYS A 182 -7.40 -17.83 -25.99
CA LYS A 182 -7.81 -18.18 -27.36
C LYS A 182 -6.66 -18.09 -28.38
N GLU A 183 -5.73 -17.16 -28.17
CA GLU A 183 -4.58 -16.95 -29.06
C GLU A 183 -3.50 -18.04 -28.95
N GLU A 184 -2.93 -18.44 -30.09
CA GLU A 184 -1.80 -19.37 -30.13
C GLU A 184 -0.49 -18.68 -29.71
N MET A 185 0.19 -19.26 -28.71
CA MET A 185 1.52 -18.82 -28.27
C MET A 185 2.63 -19.48 -29.09
N ALA A 186 3.73 -18.76 -29.30
CA ALA A 186 4.89 -19.27 -30.00
C ALA A 186 5.73 -20.22 -29.12
N THR A 187 5.87 -21.47 -29.55
CA THR A 187 6.68 -22.48 -28.87
C THR A 187 8.15 -22.08 -28.79
N SER A 188 8.92 -22.66 -27.86
CA SER A 188 10.35 -22.37 -27.67
C SER A 188 11.25 -22.62 -28.90
N ARG A 189 10.74 -23.34 -29.92
CA ARG A 189 11.47 -23.67 -31.17
C ARG A 189 11.20 -22.70 -32.32
N GLU A 190 10.05 -22.02 -32.31
CA GLU A 190 9.60 -21.09 -33.35
C GLU A 190 10.38 -19.76 -33.29
N ASN A 191 10.74 -19.22 -34.46
CA ASN A 191 11.32 -17.88 -34.58
C ASN A 191 10.19 -16.85 -34.46
N THR A 192 10.38 -15.86 -33.59
CA THR A 192 9.41 -14.79 -33.33
C THR A 192 9.97 -13.40 -33.62
N CYS A 193 11.28 -13.27 -33.80
CA CYS A 193 11.93 -12.06 -34.29
C CYS A 193 13.08 -12.38 -35.28
N THR A 194 13.44 -11.38 -36.09
CA THR A 194 14.71 -11.27 -36.83
C THR A 194 15.55 -10.10 -36.29
N ASN A 195 16.85 -10.06 -36.61
CA ASN A 195 17.76 -9.01 -36.19
C ASN A 195 17.27 -7.61 -36.62
N CYS A 196 17.25 -6.67 -35.69
CA CYS A 196 17.03 -5.26 -36.01
C CYS A 196 18.14 -4.68 -36.91
N GLY A 197 17.78 -3.70 -37.73
CA GLY A 197 18.74 -2.94 -38.53
C GLY A 197 19.42 -1.82 -37.73
N TYR A 198 20.46 -1.23 -38.29
CA TYR A 198 21.07 0.00 -37.78
C TYR A 198 21.16 1.04 -38.89
N VAL A 199 20.75 2.27 -38.61
CA VAL A 199 20.85 3.42 -39.53
C VAL A 199 21.57 4.54 -38.80
N ASN A 200 22.71 4.99 -39.35
CA ASN A 200 23.59 6.00 -38.74
C ASN A 200 24.00 5.68 -37.28
N GLY A 201 24.11 4.39 -36.94
CA GLY A 201 24.42 3.91 -35.58
C GLY A 201 23.22 3.78 -34.64
N VAL A 202 22.02 4.22 -35.05
CA VAL A 202 20.77 4.07 -34.27
C VAL A 202 20.08 2.76 -34.63
N GLU A 203 19.64 2.01 -33.62
CA GLU A 203 18.93 0.73 -33.79
C GLU A 203 17.50 0.96 -34.33
N GLN A 204 17.11 0.16 -35.32
CA GLN A 204 15.85 0.26 -36.05
C GLN A 204 15.17 -1.11 -36.05
N CYS A 205 14.32 -1.35 -35.05
CA CYS A 205 13.60 -2.62 -34.87
C CYS A 205 12.24 -2.69 -35.57
N LYS A 206 11.85 -1.66 -36.33
CA LYS A 206 10.53 -1.61 -36.96
C LYS A 206 10.26 -2.83 -37.85
N ASN A 207 9.19 -3.56 -37.54
CA ASN A 207 8.79 -4.81 -38.19
C ASN A 207 9.81 -5.96 -38.04
N ASN A 208 10.53 -6.04 -36.91
CA ASN A 208 11.42 -7.17 -36.60
C ASN A 208 10.69 -8.47 -36.19
N THR A 209 9.41 -8.39 -35.81
CA THR A 209 8.60 -9.52 -35.37
C THR A 209 8.22 -10.45 -36.53
N LEU A 210 8.12 -11.74 -36.24
CA LEU A 210 7.87 -12.81 -37.21
C LEU A 210 6.66 -13.67 -36.81
N GLY A 211 5.85 -14.05 -37.81
CA GLY A 211 4.68 -14.90 -37.64
C GLY A 211 3.45 -14.15 -37.11
N THR A 212 2.41 -14.91 -36.76
CA THR A 212 1.12 -14.41 -36.27
C THR A 212 0.80 -14.86 -34.84
N LYS A 213 1.73 -15.55 -34.18
CA LYS A 213 1.56 -16.09 -32.82
C LYS A 213 1.98 -15.07 -31.77
N LEU A 214 1.38 -15.18 -30.59
CA LEU A 214 1.71 -14.36 -29.44
C LEU A 214 3.09 -14.76 -28.86
N THR A 215 3.94 -13.77 -28.59
CA THR A 215 5.30 -13.94 -28.05
C THR A 215 5.66 -12.76 -27.14
N SER A 216 6.65 -12.94 -26.25
CA SER A 216 7.22 -11.85 -25.45
C SER A 216 8.75 -11.79 -25.46
N GLY A 217 9.28 -10.62 -25.08
CA GLY A 217 10.71 -10.38 -25.02
C GLY A 217 11.38 -11.17 -23.90
N TYR A 218 12.52 -11.78 -24.17
CA TYR A 218 13.42 -12.28 -23.12
C TYR A 218 14.33 -11.14 -22.63
N LYS A 219 14.49 -10.94 -21.31
CA LYS A 219 15.39 -9.95 -20.71
C LYS A 219 16.51 -10.66 -19.93
N SER A 220 17.76 -10.21 -20.07
CA SER A 220 18.86 -10.73 -19.24
C SER A 220 18.68 -10.38 -17.75
N GLY A 221 19.04 -11.32 -16.88
CA GLY A 221 18.92 -11.19 -15.41
C GLY A 221 17.66 -11.83 -14.83
N GLN A 222 16.64 -12.12 -15.65
CA GLN A 222 15.41 -12.77 -15.21
C GLN A 222 15.54 -14.31 -15.15
N ASP A 223 14.61 -14.94 -14.43
CA ASP A 223 14.47 -16.39 -14.21
C ASP A 223 14.39 -17.24 -15.50
N VAL A 224 14.05 -16.67 -16.66
CA VAL A 224 14.00 -17.37 -17.96
C VAL A 224 15.01 -16.79 -18.96
N SER A 225 16.03 -17.57 -19.30
CA SER A 225 17.06 -17.21 -20.28
C SER A 225 16.61 -17.34 -21.73
N LYS A 226 17.06 -16.42 -22.60
CA LYS A 226 16.79 -16.42 -24.05
C LYS A 226 17.38 -17.67 -24.74
N PRO A 227 16.58 -18.46 -25.48
CA PRO A 227 17.09 -19.58 -26.26
C PRO A 227 18.10 -19.13 -27.33
N PHE A 228 19.32 -19.67 -27.27
CA PHE A 228 20.37 -19.35 -28.24
C PHE A 228 20.10 -19.99 -29.60
N LYS A 229 20.16 -19.20 -30.68
CA LYS A 229 20.05 -19.66 -32.07
C LYS A 229 21.13 -19.02 -32.94
N ARG A 230 21.58 -19.73 -33.98
CA ARG A 230 22.53 -19.21 -34.98
C ARG A 230 21.76 -18.73 -36.21
N GLY A 231 21.99 -17.50 -36.63
CA GLY A 231 21.36 -16.89 -37.81
C GLY A 231 21.01 -15.42 -37.55
N THR A 232 20.09 -14.88 -38.36
CA THR A 232 19.40 -13.60 -38.11
C THR A 232 18.14 -13.76 -37.27
N ASP A 233 17.55 -14.95 -37.28
CA ASP A 233 16.20 -15.20 -36.79
C ASP A 233 16.22 -16.08 -35.54
N GLY A 234 15.38 -15.75 -34.57
CA GLY A 234 15.33 -16.43 -33.28
C GLY A 234 14.16 -15.95 -32.43
N LYS A 235 14.31 -16.01 -31.10
CA LYS A 235 13.37 -15.39 -30.17
C LYS A 235 13.62 -13.89 -30.03
N CYS A 236 12.57 -13.14 -29.76
CA CYS A 236 12.63 -11.72 -29.45
C CYS A 236 13.39 -11.46 -28.14
N SER A 237 14.20 -10.42 -28.11
CA SER A 237 14.69 -9.84 -26.86
C SER A 237 13.76 -8.76 -26.36
N HIS A 238 13.94 -8.38 -25.10
CA HIS A 238 13.35 -7.18 -24.54
C HIS A 238 13.94 -5.94 -25.25
N GLY A 239 15.27 -5.84 -25.30
CA GLY A 239 16.02 -4.94 -26.19
C GLY A 239 16.38 -3.57 -25.61
N THR A 240 16.30 -3.40 -24.29
CA THR A 240 16.58 -2.15 -23.57
C THR A 240 18.08 -1.94 -23.32
N PRO A 241 18.55 -0.75 -22.90
CA PRO A 241 19.99 -0.48 -22.71
C PRO A 241 20.70 -1.45 -21.76
N ASP A 242 19.98 -1.97 -20.78
CA ASP A 242 20.41 -2.93 -19.76
C ASP A 242 20.27 -4.40 -20.19
N ASP A 243 19.47 -4.70 -21.21
CA ASP A 243 19.21 -6.07 -21.67
C ASP A 243 20.36 -6.59 -22.53
N ALA A 244 21.32 -7.27 -21.89
CA ALA A 244 22.43 -7.93 -22.56
C ALA A 244 21.97 -8.98 -23.60
N SER A 245 20.75 -9.53 -23.48
CA SER A 245 20.22 -10.51 -24.43
C SER A 245 19.93 -9.92 -25.82
N ARG A 246 19.79 -8.58 -25.93
CA ARG A 246 19.65 -7.86 -27.21
C ARG A 246 20.80 -8.11 -28.20
N ASN A 247 21.95 -8.56 -27.69
CA ASN A 247 23.14 -8.89 -28.47
C ASN A 247 23.15 -10.35 -28.98
N ILE A 248 22.16 -11.16 -28.61
CA ILE A 248 21.97 -12.55 -29.05
C ILE A 248 20.92 -12.56 -30.16
N ALA A 249 21.12 -13.30 -31.25
CA ALA A 249 20.15 -13.41 -32.34
C ALA A 249 18.79 -13.97 -31.84
N ALA A 250 17.64 -13.39 -32.17
CA ALA A 250 17.45 -12.17 -32.97
C ALA A 250 17.79 -10.90 -32.16
N THR A 251 18.65 -10.04 -32.70
CA THR A 251 19.22 -8.86 -32.00
C THR A 251 18.29 -7.65 -31.96
N GLY A 252 18.46 -6.79 -30.95
CA GLY A 252 17.56 -5.68 -30.62
C GLY A 252 16.44 -6.14 -29.69
N GLY A 253 15.17 -5.78 -29.94
CA GLY A 253 14.04 -6.30 -29.17
C GLY A 253 12.67 -5.72 -29.55
N ILE A 254 11.65 -5.98 -28.72
CA ILE A 254 10.24 -5.61 -28.98
C ILE A 254 9.59 -4.69 -27.92
N TYR A 255 10.35 -4.29 -26.90
CA TYR A 255 9.82 -3.47 -25.81
C TYR A 255 9.39 -2.07 -26.26
N LYS A 256 8.23 -1.63 -25.76
CA LYS A 256 7.55 -0.37 -26.12
C LYS A 256 7.09 0.46 -24.91
N GLY A 257 7.62 0.23 -23.71
CA GLY A 257 7.21 0.93 -22.48
C GLY A 257 7.73 2.37 -22.29
N ARG A 258 8.61 2.87 -23.17
CA ARG A 258 9.05 4.29 -23.20
C ARG A 258 8.91 4.89 -24.60
N SER A 259 8.74 6.21 -24.67
CA SER A 259 8.59 6.96 -25.94
C SER A 259 9.92 7.28 -26.66
N ILE A 260 11.07 6.99 -26.02
CA ILE A 260 12.42 7.34 -26.51
C ILE A 260 13.07 6.15 -27.22
N GLN A 261 13.60 6.36 -28.43
CA GLN A 261 14.11 5.28 -29.29
C GLN A 261 15.31 4.51 -28.71
N ASN A 262 16.23 5.18 -28.03
CA ASN A 262 17.40 4.51 -27.44
C ASN A 262 17.02 3.66 -26.21
N GLU A 263 15.91 4.02 -25.55
CA GLU A 263 15.40 3.36 -24.35
C GLU A 263 14.44 2.21 -24.70
N ALA A 264 13.66 2.36 -25.77
CA ALA A 264 12.68 1.37 -26.22
C ALA A 264 12.77 1.10 -27.73
N PRO A 265 13.16 -0.13 -28.15
CA PRO A 265 13.21 -0.54 -29.56
C PRO A 265 11.92 -0.26 -30.33
N HIS A 266 10.76 -0.49 -29.69
CA HIS A 266 9.43 -0.28 -30.23
C HIS A 266 8.73 0.96 -29.65
N SER A 267 9.51 1.97 -29.23
CA SER A 267 9.04 3.32 -28.87
C SER A 267 8.00 3.93 -29.83
N TYR A 268 8.10 3.64 -31.12
CA TYR A 268 7.12 4.07 -32.14
C TYR A 268 5.71 3.46 -31.96
N LEU A 269 5.55 2.47 -31.09
CA LEU A 269 4.29 1.85 -30.67
C LEU A 269 3.87 2.24 -29.24
N HIS A 270 4.66 3.04 -28.52
CA HIS A 270 4.42 3.36 -27.11
C HIS A 270 3.01 3.90 -26.86
N GLN A 271 2.56 4.87 -27.66
CA GLN A 271 1.21 5.44 -27.52
C GLN A 271 0.10 4.39 -27.72
N ALA A 272 0.25 3.45 -28.66
CA ALA A 272 -0.73 2.38 -28.88
C ALA A 272 -0.72 1.36 -27.73
N ALA A 273 0.46 1.08 -27.14
CA ALA A 273 0.61 0.25 -25.95
C ALA A 273 -0.05 0.88 -24.73
N VAL A 274 0.15 2.19 -24.51
CA VAL A 274 -0.50 2.98 -23.46
C VAL A 274 -2.02 2.95 -23.63
N GLU A 275 -2.53 3.19 -24.84
CA GLU A 275 -3.97 3.17 -25.10
C GLU A 275 -4.62 1.81 -24.85
N ALA A 276 -3.94 0.71 -25.22
CA ALA A 276 -4.40 -0.63 -24.89
C ALA A 276 -4.32 -0.91 -23.38
N ALA A 277 -3.21 -0.53 -22.72
CA ALA A 277 -3.00 -0.70 -21.29
C ALA A 277 -4.02 0.07 -20.44
N VAL A 278 -4.38 1.31 -20.81
CA VAL A 278 -5.45 2.08 -20.15
C VAL A 278 -6.80 1.39 -20.32
N LYS A 279 -7.20 1.04 -21.56
CA LYS A 279 -8.47 0.35 -21.83
C LYS A 279 -8.56 -0.99 -21.09
N ALA A 280 -7.47 -1.75 -21.02
CA ALA A 280 -7.41 -3.02 -20.32
C ALA A 280 -7.50 -2.84 -18.80
N THR A 281 -6.80 -1.86 -18.25
CA THR A 281 -6.88 -1.51 -16.82
C THR A 281 -8.30 -1.07 -16.44
N GLU A 282 -8.92 -0.21 -17.25
CA GLU A 282 -10.32 0.22 -17.09
C GLU A 282 -11.29 -0.97 -17.15
N TYR A 283 -11.21 -1.78 -18.20
CA TYR A 283 -12.00 -3.00 -18.40
C TYR A 283 -11.89 -3.96 -17.20
N TYR A 284 -10.67 -4.19 -16.70
CA TYR A 284 -10.44 -5.01 -15.51
C TYR A 284 -11.13 -4.48 -14.26
N ILE A 285 -11.27 -3.16 -14.13
CA ILE A 285 -11.90 -2.53 -12.97
C ILE A 285 -13.44 -2.56 -13.12
N ILE A 286 -13.98 -2.16 -14.28
CA ILE A 286 -15.41 -1.81 -14.45
C ILE A 286 -16.19 -2.59 -15.53
N ASP A 287 -15.65 -3.66 -16.12
CA ASP A 287 -16.47 -4.48 -17.02
C ASP A 287 -17.71 -5.09 -16.32
N GLN A 288 -18.81 -5.24 -17.06
CA GLN A 288 -20.11 -5.65 -16.51
C GLN A 288 -20.17 -7.13 -16.13
N ASP A 289 -19.43 -7.99 -16.83
CA ASP A 289 -19.47 -9.45 -16.63
C ASP A 289 -18.19 -9.97 -15.94
N ARG A 290 -17.02 -9.40 -16.30
CA ARG A 290 -15.68 -9.84 -15.88
C ARG A 290 -14.90 -8.78 -15.08
N GLY A 291 -15.49 -7.63 -14.78
CA GLY A 291 -14.84 -6.55 -14.01
C GLY A 291 -14.71 -6.85 -12.52
N LEU A 292 -13.70 -6.25 -11.87
CA LEU A 292 -13.52 -6.32 -10.41
C LEU A 292 -14.73 -5.74 -9.66
N GLN A 293 -15.36 -4.67 -10.17
CA GLN A 293 -16.57 -4.10 -9.59
C GLN A 293 -17.73 -5.11 -9.48
N GLN A 294 -17.92 -5.94 -10.51
CA GLN A 294 -18.95 -6.99 -10.52
C GLN A 294 -18.60 -8.12 -9.54
N MET A 295 -17.31 -8.45 -9.40
CA MET A 295 -16.81 -9.49 -8.50
C MET A 295 -16.95 -9.13 -7.01
N MET A 296 -16.77 -7.86 -6.64
CA MET A 296 -16.86 -7.42 -5.23
C MET A 296 -18.19 -6.75 -4.86
N GLY A 297 -18.98 -6.33 -5.84
CA GLY A 297 -20.22 -5.58 -5.64
C GLY A 297 -19.98 -4.09 -5.33
N SER A 298 -21.00 -3.27 -5.61
CA SER A 298 -20.88 -1.80 -5.66
C SER A 298 -20.42 -1.14 -4.35
N GLU A 299 -20.83 -1.64 -3.18
CA GLU A 299 -20.48 -1.02 -1.90
C GLU A 299 -19.03 -1.34 -1.49
N VAL A 300 -18.56 -2.57 -1.70
CA VAL A 300 -17.14 -2.92 -1.51
C VAL A 300 -16.28 -2.16 -2.51
N PHE A 301 -16.71 -2.03 -3.77
CA PHE A 301 -16.01 -1.26 -4.79
C PHE A 301 -15.82 0.21 -4.38
N ARG A 302 -16.86 0.83 -3.80
CA ARG A 302 -16.79 2.20 -3.27
C ARG A 302 -15.82 2.33 -2.12
N ASP A 303 -15.76 1.35 -1.22
CA ASP A 303 -14.79 1.37 -0.11
C ASP A 303 -13.36 1.17 -0.64
N VAL A 304 -13.13 0.11 -1.42
CA VAL A 304 -11.82 -0.27 -1.99
C VAL A 304 -11.19 0.87 -2.77
N PHE A 305 -11.94 1.59 -3.62
CA PHE A 305 -11.42 2.75 -4.37
C PHE A 305 -11.65 4.11 -3.68
N SER A 306 -12.23 4.15 -2.48
CA SER A 306 -12.64 5.39 -1.78
C SER A 306 -13.57 6.30 -2.61
N ILE A 307 -14.49 5.70 -3.39
CA ILE A 307 -15.58 6.38 -4.11
C ILE A 307 -16.75 6.62 -3.14
N ARG A 308 -16.45 7.37 -2.09
CA ARG A 308 -17.36 7.77 -1.01
C ARG A 308 -17.34 9.29 -0.91
N THR A 309 -18.51 9.89 -1.07
CA THR A 309 -18.78 11.29 -0.75
C THR A 309 -19.35 11.38 0.66
N ARG A 310 -19.20 12.54 1.30
CA ARG A 310 -19.97 12.94 2.47
C ARG A 310 -21.44 13.23 2.16
N GLU A 311 -21.94 12.97 0.95
CA GLU A 311 -23.36 13.14 0.61
C GLU A 311 -24.32 12.28 1.44
N ASN A 312 -23.84 11.20 2.06
CA ASN A 312 -24.65 10.50 3.07
C ASN A 312 -25.07 11.45 4.21
N ILE A 313 -24.25 12.46 4.56
CA ILE A 313 -24.53 13.47 5.59
C ILE A 313 -25.75 14.35 5.23
N PHE A 314 -26.02 14.61 3.95
CA PHE A 314 -27.29 15.25 3.52
C PHE A 314 -28.54 14.45 3.87
N LYS A 315 -28.38 13.17 4.23
CA LYS A 315 -29.46 12.29 4.68
C LYS A 315 -29.35 11.97 6.17
N THR A 316 -28.24 12.29 6.85
CA THR A 316 -28.11 12.07 8.29
C THR A 316 -28.81 13.14 9.11
N SER A 317 -28.92 12.87 10.40
CA SER A 317 -29.23 13.84 11.43
C SER A 317 -27.96 14.22 12.20
N LEU A 318 -27.90 15.44 12.73
CA LEU A 318 -26.92 15.79 13.76
C LEU A 318 -27.59 15.71 15.13
N THR A 319 -27.38 14.59 15.83
CA THR A 319 -28.12 14.25 17.05
C THR A 319 -27.30 14.41 18.31
N TYR A 320 -27.81 15.22 19.25
CA TYR A 320 -27.29 15.32 20.61
C TYR A 320 -28.23 14.66 21.62
N VAL A 321 -27.64 13.96 22.59
CA VAL A 321 -28.31 13.34 23.73
C VAL A 321 -27.62 13.88 24.98
N ILE A 322 -28.19 14.95 25.54
CA ILE A 322 -27.56 15.74 26.60
C ILE A 322 -28.20 15.43 27.95
N ASP A 323 -27.36 15.10 28.93
CA ASP A 323 -27.74 15.04 30.33
C ASP A 323 -28.04 16.45 30.86
N VAL A 324 -29.22 16.64 31.48
CA VAL A 324 -29.64 17.92 32.05
C VAL A 324 -29.92 17.85 33.56
N THR A 325 -29.35 16.84 34.23
CA THR A 325 -29.44 16.65 35.69
C THR A 325 -28.65 17.72 36.45
N GLY A 326 -28.89 17.82 37.76
CA GLY A 326 -28.21 18.80 38.61
C GLY A 326 -26.69 18.63 38.78
N SER A 327 -26.11 17.47 38.42
CA SER A 327 -24.64 17.27 38.49
C SER A 327 -23.91 17.93 37.33
N MET A 328 -24.55 18.03 36.15
CA MET A 328 -24.04 18.71 34.95
C MET A 328 -23.88 20.24 35.11
N GLY A 329 -24.16 20.81 36.28
CA GLY A 329 -24.14 22.27 36.51
C GLY A 329 -22.79 22.96 36.32
N ASP A 330 -21.67 22.25 36.54
CA ASP A 330 -20.31 22.77 36.28
C ASP A 330 -19.94 22.68 34.78
N ASP A 331 -20.67 21.87 34.02
CA ASP A 331 -20.27 21.35 32.70
C ASP A 331 -21.12 21.91 31.56
N ILE A 332 -22.41 22.19 31.84
CA ILE A 332 -23.44 22.40 30.81
C ILE A 332 -23.15 23.59 29.89
N GLU A 333 -22.56 24.68 30.39
CA GLU A 333 -22.24 25.85 29.56
C GLU A 333 -21.12 25.58 28.54
N LYS A 334 -20.19 24.66 28.86
CA LYS A 334 -19.18 24.21 27.87
C LYS A 334 -19.75 23.18 26.91
N VAL A 335 -20.63 22.27 27.38
CA VAL A 335 -21.42 21.39 26.51
C VAL A 335 -22.21 22.22 25.49
N LYS A 336 -22.90 23.29 25.91
CA LYS A 336 -23.56 24.25 25.01
C LYS A 336 -22.58 24.90 24.03
N THR A 337 -21.47 25.43 24.52
CA THR A 337 -20.49 26.17 23.70
C THR A 337 -19.89 25.27 22.63
N ALA A 338 -19.49 24.05 23.01
CA ALA A 338 -18.94 23.05 22.10
C ALA A 338 -19.99 22.57 21.09
N THR A 339 -21.18 22.13 21.54
CA THR A 339 -22.23 21.66 20.61
C THR A 339 -22.71 22.75 19.66
N ALA A 340 -22.78 24.01 20.11
CA ALA A 340 -23.07 25.16 19.26
C ALA A 340 -21.96 25.43 18.22
N LYS A 341 -20.69 25.16 18.55
CA LYS A 341 -19.56 25.24 17.61
C LYS A 341 -19.71 24.24 16.46
N ILE A 342 -20.21 23.02 16.73
CA ILE A 342 -20.50 22.03 15.69
C ILE A 342 -21.60 22.55 14.76
N VAL A 343 -22.72 23.02 15.32
CA VAL A 343 -23.83 23.56 14.51
C VAL A 343 -23.40 24.81 13.72
N LYS A 344 -22.52 25.65 14.29
CA LYS A 344 -21.91 26.82 13.62
C LYS A 344 -21.04 26.47 12.41
N GLU A 345 -20.29 25.36 12.44
CA GLU A 345 -19.48 24.91 11.30
C GLU A 345 -20.34 24.10 10.30
N ALA A 346 -21.30 23.31 10.79
CA ALA A 346 -22.22 22.55 9.94
C ALA A 346 -23.14 23.46 9.09
N LYS A 347 -23.54 24.65 9.57
CA LYS A 347 -24.29 25.65 8.77
C LYS A 347 -23.47 26.30 7.64
N ASP A 348 -22.15 26.13 7.67
CA ASP A 348 -21.19 26.80 6.80
C ASP A 348 -20.40 25.81 5.92
N SER A 349 -20.72 24.51 6.01
CA SER A 349 -20.26 23.49 5.07
C SER A 349 -21.28 23.33 3.94
N GLU A 350 -20.86 22.80 2.79
CA GLU A 350 -21.82 22.27 1.81
C GLU A 350 -22.63 21.13 2.45
N PHE A 351 -22.00 20.30 3.29
CA PHE A 351 -22.56 19.09 3.93
C PHE A 351 -23.44 19.38 5.16
N VAL A 352 -24.48 20.19 4.99
CA VAL A 352 -25.50 20.47 6.02
C VAL A 352 -26.33 19.20 6.32
N PRO A 353 -26.51 18.79 7.59
CA PRO A 353 -27.42 17.71 7.97
C PRO A 353 -28.87 17.98 7.53
N ASN A 354 -29.62 16.93 7.19
CA ASN A 354 -31.06 17.04 6.89
C ASN A 354 -31.86 17.63 8.07
N ASN A 355 -31.47 17.25 9.29
CA ASN A 355 -32.09 17.72 10.51
C ASN A 355 -31.13 17.68 11.71
N TYR A 356 -31.20 18.71 12.54
CA TYR A 356 -30.62 18.77 13.87
C TYR A 356 -31.61 18.16 14.87
N ILE A 357 -31.10 17.35 15.80
CA ILE A 357 -31.89 16.71 16.85
C ILE A 357 -31.27 17.04 18.21
N LEU A 358 -32.10 17.51 19.13
CA LEU A 358 -31.76 17.67 20.54
C LEU A 358 -32.65 16.76 21.39
N VAL A 359 -32.03 15.77 22.02
CA VAL A 359 -32.61 14.99 23.12
C VAL A 359 -31.98 15.46 24.44
N THR A 360 -32.82 15.62 25.46
CA THR A 360 -32.39 15.91 26.83
C THR A 360 -32.93 14.84 27.76
N PHE A 361 -32.10 14.26 28.64
CA PHE A 361 -32.53 13.25 29.62
C PHE A 361 -32.18 13.65 31.06
N SER A 362 -32.98 13.16 32.01
CA SER A 362 -32.84 13.44 33.44
C SER A 362 -33.60 12.40 34.27
N ASP A 363 -33.33 12.40 35.57
CA ASP A 363 -33.95 11.58 36.61
C ASP A 363 -35.38 12.09 36.98
N PRO A 364 -36.45 11.27 36.92
CA PRO A 364 -36.52 9.91 36.38
C PRO A 364 -36.77 9.87 34.86
N ALA A 365 -36.54 8.70 34.25
CA ALA A 365 -36.52 8.44 32.80
C ALA A 365 -37.62 9.10 31.93
N ASN A 366 -38.82 9.32 32.47
CA ASN A 366 -39.93 9.97 31.75
C ASN A 366 -39.74 11.48 31.54
N LEU A 367 -38.67 12.08 32.08
CA LEU A 367 -38.22 13.43 31.74
C LEU A 367 -37.37 13.48 30.45
N THR A 368 -37.12 12.34 29.79
CA THR A 368 -36.47 12.30 28.49
C THR A 368 -37.34 12.99 27.43
N THR A 369 -36.87 14.09 26.86
CA THR A 369 -37.56 14.82 25.77
C THR A 369 -36.69 14.90 24.52
N GLY A 370 -37.32 14.99 23.34
CA GLY A 370 -36.62 15.11 22.06
C GLY A 370 -37.29 16.11 21.13
N LYS A 371 -36.50 16.87 20.37
CA LYS A 371 -36.93 17.87 19.38
C LYS A 371 -36.08 17.75 18.11
N SER A 372 -36.65 18.09 16.95
CA SER A 372 -35.94 18.07 15.66
C SER A 372 -36.32 19.27 14.78
N THR A 373 -35.32 19.86 14.09
CA THR A 373 -35.47 21.00 13.18
C THR A 373 -34.50 20.86 12.00
N SER A 374 -34.82 21.42 10.83
CA SER A 374 -33.86 21.58 9.72
C SER A 374 -33.15 22.95 9.74
N ASP A 375 -33.56 23.87 10.63
CA ASP A 375 -32.92 25.19 10.76
C ASP A 375 -31.79 25.19 11.81
N PRO A 376 -30.53 25.48 11.44
CA PRO A 376 -29.43 25.57 12.39
C PRO A 376 -29.60 26.72 13.41
N PHE A 377 -30.30 27.80 13.08
CA PHE A 377 -30.50 28.92 14.02
C PHE A 377 -31.46 28.54 15.16
N THR A 378 -32.55 27.85 14.84
CA THR A 378 -33.45 27.20 15.81
C THR A 378 -32.69 26.21 16.70
N MET A 379 -31.76 25.43 16.14
CA MET A 379 -30.94 24.51 16.93
C MET A 379 -29.99 25.25 17.90
N LEU A 380 -29.32 26.31 17.43
CA LEU A 380 -28.47 27.17 18.27
C LEU A 380 -29.28 27.85 19.39
N GLU A 381 -30.54 28.23 19.12
CA GLU A 381 -31.46 28.73 20.14
C GLU A 381 -31.80 27.65 21.19
N TRP A 382 -32.09 26.42 20.75
CA TRP A 382 -32.40 25.32 21.67
C TRP A 382 -31.24 24.98 22.60
N LEU A 383 -30.01 24.90 22.08
CA LEU A 383 -28.81 24.66 22.87
C LEU A 383 -28.61 25.76 23.92
N LYS A 384 -28.72 27.03 23.52
CA LYS A 384 -28.62 28.19 24.42
C LYS A 384 -29.57 28.11 25.62
N TYR A 385 -30.81 27.67 25.39
CA TYR A 385 -31.86 27.59 26.41
C TYR A 385 -31.95 26.24 27.16
N ILE A 386 -30.98 25.33 27.02
CA ILE A 386 -30.85 24.20 27.95
C ILE A 386 -30.61 24.75 29.37
N PHE A 387 -31.28 24.17 30.36
CA PHE A 387 -31.05 24.44 31.78
C PHE A 387 -30.91 23.10 32.52
N VAL A 388 -30.04 23.05 33.52
CA VAL A 388 -29.92 21.89 34.41
C VAL A 388 -30.99 21.95 35.51
N GLY A 389 -31.56 20.80 35.86
CA GLY A 389 -32.56 20.69 36.92
C GLY A 389 -33.12 19.28 37.07
N GLY A 390 -33.38 18.88 38.31
CA GLY A 390 -33.65 17.47 38.64
C GLY A 390 -32.36 16.71 38.95
N GLY A 391 -32.41 15.37 38.86
CA GLY A 391 -31.37 14.49 39.39
C GLY A 391 -31.57 14.20 40.88
N GLY A 392 -31.59 12.92 41.27
CA GLY A 392 -31.57 12.49 42.67
C GLY A 392 -30.31 11.71 43.01
N ASP A 393 -30.02 10.69 42.20
CA ASP A 393 -28.87 9.83 42.36
C ASP A 393 -28.25 9.39 41.03
N CYS A 394 -27.01 9.81 40.76
CA CYS A 394 -26.21 9.16 39.73
C CYS A 394 -25.90 7.72 40.17
N PRO A 395 -26.09 6.70 39.31
CA PRO A 395 -26.16 6.75 37.84
C PRO A 395 -27.46 7.32 37.24
N GLU A 396 -27.40 7.78 35.98
CA GLU A 396 -28.49 8.50 35.28
C GLU A 396 -29.01 7.77 34.02
N TYR A 397 -30.21 8.11 33.51
CA TYR A 397 -30.94 7.37 32.46
C TYR A 397 -30.41 7.54 31.02
N ALA A 398 -29.10 7.34 30.84
CA ALA A 398 -28.38 7.55 29.59
C ALA A 398 -28.84 6.62 28.45
N MET A 399 -29.20 5.36 28.71
CA MET A 399 -29.64 4.43 27.64
C MET A 399 -31.04 4.79 27.12
N THR A 400 -31.93 5.30 27.98
CA THR A 400 -33.25 5.83 27.59
C THR A 400 -33.09 7.07 26.72
N GLY A 401 -32.21 8.00 27.10
CA GLY A 401 -31.84 9.15 26.27
C GLY A 401 -31.30 8.74 24.91
N LEU A 402 -30.38 7.77 24.89
CA LEU A 402 -29.76 7.25 23.68
C LEU A 402 -30.77 6.56 22.75
N LEU A 403 -31.66 5.72 23.28
CA LEU A 403 -32.75 5.11 22.53
C LEU A 403 -33.67 6.16 21.90
N LYS A 404 -33.96 7.27 22.60
CA LYS A 404 -34.76 8.36 22.02
C LYS A 404 -34.03 9.09 20.89
N GLY A 405 -32.72 9.26 21.00
CA GLY A 405 -31.89 9.79 19.90
C GLY A 405 -31.84 8.82 18.70
N ILE A 406 -31.71 7.52 18.94
CA ILE A 406 -31.75 6.47 17.91
C ILE A 406 -33.10 6.46 17.19
N GLU A 407 -34.21 6.52 17.93
CA GLU A 407 -35.58 6.59 17.39
C GLU A 407 -35.71 7.73 16.38
N MET A 408 -35.24 8.93 16.74
CA MET A 408 -35.41 10.16 15.96
C MET A 408 -34.39 10.35 14.84
N SER A 409 -33.20 9.74 14.91
CA SER A 409 -32.12 9.92 13.92
C SER A 409 -32.42 9.23 12.59
N ASN A 410 -32.01 9.84 11.48
CA ASN A 410 -31.97 9.20 10.16
C ASN A 410 -30.85 8.14 10.11
N ASN A 411 -30.88 7.23 9.14
CA ASN A 411 -29.87 6.17 9.02
C ASN A 411 -28.48 6.74 8.64
N ASN A 412 -27.41 6.06 9.07
CA ASN A 412 -25.99 6.43 8.90
C ASN A 412 -25.53 7.68 9.69
N SER A 413 -26.27 8.12 10.71
CA SER A 413 -26.00 9.35 11.46
C SER A 413 -25.05 9.19 12.65
N ASN A 414 -24.33 10.27 12.97
CA ASN A 414 -23.59 10.39 14.23
C ASN A 414 -24.55 10.77 15.37
N ILE A 415 -24.35 10.19 16.56
CA ILE A 415 -25.14 10.47 17.76
C ILE A 415 -24.22 10.74 18.96
N TYR A 416 -24.21 12.01 19.39
CA TYR A 416 -23.36 12.52 20.46
C TYR A 416 -24.07 12.43 21.81
N LEU A 417 -23.60 11.58 22.72
CA LEU A 417 -24.11 11.50 24.09
C LEU A 417 -23.15 12.20 25.04
N LEU A 418 -23.67 13.12 25.87
CA LEU A 418 -22.88 13.91 26.82
C LEU A 418 -23.45 13.80 28.24
N THR A 419 -22.64 13.33 29.20
CA THR A 419 -23.02 13.13 30.62
C THR A 419 -21.81 13.11 31.56
N ASP A 420 -22.01 13.47 32.83
CA ASP A 420 -21.00 13.32 33.90
C ASP A 420 -21.19 12.03 34.75
N ALA A 421 -22.19 11.20 34.39
CA ALA A 421 -22.67 10.08 35.19
C ALA A 421 -22.51 8.70 34.51
N ASP A 422 -22.49 7.67 35.35
CA ASP A 422 -22.60 6.26 34.94
C ASP A 422 -24.07 5.96 34.54
N ALA A 423 -24.37 4.92 33.75
CA ALA A 423 -25.73 4.64 33.27
C ALA A 423 -26.61 3.87 34.29
N LYS A 424 -27.86 4.30 34.49
CA LYS A 424 -28.85 3.73 35.45
C LYS A 424 -29.60 2.55 34.85
N ASP A 425 -29.65 2.51 33.52
CA ASP A 425 -30.47 1.66 32.68
C ASP A 425 -29.64 0.77 31.73
N GLU A 426 -28.44 0.34 32.17
CA GLU A 426 -27.53 -0.57 31.43
C GLU A 426 -28.21 -1.82 30.86
N HIS A 427 -29.29 -2.29 31.50
CA HIS A 427 -30.10 -3.43 31.01
C HIS A 427 -30.70 -3.19 29.61
N LEU A 428 -30.76 -1.95 29.14
CA LEU A 428 -31.20 -1.57 27.79
C LEU A 428 -30.07 -1.64 26.73
N LYS A 429 -28.81 -1.95 27.11
CA LYS A 429 -27.64 -2.02 26.19
C LYS A 429 -27.93 -2.78 24.90
N ASN A 430 -28.61 -3.92 24.98
CA ASN A 430 -28.91 -4.75 23.81
C ASN A 430 -29.95 -4.12 22.87
N GLN A 431 -30.87 -3.29 23.38
CA GLN A 431 -31.81 -2.54 22.56
C GLN A 431 -31.11 -1.38 21.86
N VAL A 432 -30.21 -0.69 22.58
CA VAL A 432 -29.32 0.35 22.02
C VAL A 432 -28.47 -0.23 20.89
N LEU A 433 -27.78 -1.35 21.12
CA LEU A 433 -26.98 -2.02 20.09
C LEU A 433 -27.79 -2.34 18.83
N ASN A 434 -28.94 -2.99 18.99
CA ASN A 434 -29.78 -3.35 17.86
C ASN A 434 -30.21 -2.12 17.06
N GLY A 435 -30.68 -1.06 17.71
CA GLY A 435 -31.12 0.16 17.03
C GLY A 435 -29.99 0.97 16.37
N LEU A 436 -28.79 0.99 16.98
CA LEU A 436 -27.59 1.56 16.37
C LEU A 436 -27.19 0.76 15.12
N MET A 437 -27.17 -0.57 15.20
CA MET A 437 -26.79 -1.44 14.08
C MET A 437 -27.82 -1.42 12.95
N GLU A 438 -29.12 -1.46 13.25
CA GLU A 438 -30.23 -1.42 12.28
C GLU A 438 -30.23 -0.13 11.45
N LYS A 439 -30.00 1.02 12.10
CA LYS A 439 -29.90 2.33 11.43
C LYS A 439 -28.46 2.70 11.00
N HIS A 440 -27.47 1.85 11.23
CA HIS A 440 -26.04 2.11 10.99
C HIS A 440 -25.52 3.41 11.65
N LEU A 441 -25.96 3.71 12.87
CA LEU A 441 -25.58 4.93 13.61
C LEU A 441 -24.24 4.76 14.32
N THR A 442 -23.41 5.80 14.30
CA THR A 442 -22.12 5.85 15.01
C THR A 442 -22.27 6.64 16.31
N PRO A 443 -22.20 6.00 17.49
CA PRO A 443 -22.31 6.70 18.76
C PRO A 443 -20.97 7.29 19.20
N ILE A 444 -21.02 8.52 19.71
CA ILE A 444 -19.86 9.27 20.20
C ILE A 444 -20.17 9.68 21.64
N PHE A 445 -19.52 9.02 22.60
CA PHE A 445 -19.75 9.20 24.03
C PHE A 445 -18.72 10.18 24.60
N ILE A 446 -19.18 11.34 25.06
CA ILE A 446 -18.35 12.37 25.69
C ILE A 446 -18.68 12.36 27.19
N LEU A 447 -17.79 11.77 27.99
CA LEU A 447 -18.00 11.50 29.41
C LEU A 447 -17.08 12.42 30.23
N THR A 448 -17.65 13.47 30.84
CA THR A 448 -16.91 14.43 31.68
C THR A 448 -16.70 13.92 33.12
N GLY A 449 -17.52 12.95 33.53
CA GLY A 449 -17.28 11.97 34.59
C GLY A 449 -16.91 12.48 35.98
N GLN A 450 -17.90 12.87 36.82
CA GLN A 450 -17.60 13.13 38.23
C GLN A 450 -18.66 12.83 39.30
N CYS A 451 -19.96 12.78 39.00
CA CYS A 451 -21.00 12.68 40.03
C CYS A 451 -20.81 11.49 41.00
N SER A 452 -20.50 10.31 40.47
CA SER A 452 -20.30 9.11 41.30
C SER A 452 -18.95 9.11 42.04
N ARG A 453 -17.97 9.94 41.65
CA ARG A 453 -16.71 10.16 42.37
C ARG A 453 -16.91 11.13 43.55
N ARG A 454 -17.56 12.29 43.31
CA ARG A 454 -17.84 13.33 44.33
C ARG A 454 -18.64 12.79 45.52
N LYS A 455 -19.73 12.03 45.29
CA LYS A 455 -20.51 11.40 46.38
C LYS A 455 -19.68 10.41 47.22
N ARG A 456 -18.80 9.59 46.60
CA ARG A 456 -17.92 8.64 47.32
C ARG A 456 -16.94 9.36 48.25
N GLU A 457 -16.41 10.50 47.84
CA GLU A 457 -15.47 11.29 48.64
C GLU A 457 -16.15 11.93 49.86
N ILE A 458 -17.35 12.52 49.68
CA ILE A 458 -18.16 13.06 50.78
C ILE A 458 -18.53 11.95 51.78
N SER A 459 -19.00 10.80 51.32
CA SER A 459 -19.30 9.66 52.19
C SER A 459 -18.05 9.12 52.91
N ARG A 460 -16.89 9.11 52.25
CA ARG A 460 -15.61 8.72 52.85
C ARG A 460 -15.18 9.70 53.95
N GLN A 461 -15.36 11.01 53.72
CA GLN A 461 -15.05 12.05 54.70
C GLN A 461 -15.94 11.91 55.95
N TYR A 462 -17.25 11.68 55.75
CA TYR A 462 -18.20 11.44 56.84
C TYR A 462 -17.87 10.16 57.62
N TYR A 463 -17.58 9.05 56.92
CA TYR A 463 -17.23 7.78 57.56
C TYR A 463 -15.91 7.84 58.34
N ILE A 464 -14.86 8.48 57.78
CA ILE A 464 -13.59 8.73 58.48
C ILE A 464 -13.79 9.62 59.71
N SER A 465 -14.70 10.60 59.66
CA SER A 465 -15.03 11.41 60.84
C SER A 465 -15.64 10.56 61.97
N SER A 466 -16.50 9.58 61.63
CA SER A 466 -17.10 8.66 62.61
C SER A 466 -16.10 7.63 63.17
N LEU A 467 -15.17 7.13 62.36
CA LEU A 467 -14.11 6.20 62.80
C LEU A 467 -13.10 6.86 63.75
N ARG A 468 -12.82 8.16 63.57
CA ARG A 468 -11.97 8.93 64.49
C ARG A 468 -12.52 9.01 65.91
N SER A 469 -13.81 8.76 66.12
CA SER A 469 -14.45 8.67 67.44
C SER A 469 -14.51 7.26 68.04
N SER A 470 -14.20 6.19 67.29
CA SER A 470 -14.22 4.80 67.79
C SER A 470 -12.84 4.15 67.92
N GLY A 471 -11.84 4.63 67.19
CA GLY A 471 -10.44 4.17 67.32
C GLY A 471 -10.11 2.85 66.62
N GLU A 472 -11.02 2.29 65.80
CA GLU A 472 -10.78 1.07 65.04
C GLU A 472 -10.18 1.32 63.65
N GLN A 473 -9.27 0.43 63.24
CA GLN A 473 -8.40 0.64 62.08
C GLN A 473 -8.88 -0.16 60.86
N ALA A 474 -9.90 0.34 60.17
CA ALA A 474 -10.54 -0.33 59.04
C ALA A 474 -9.62 -0.46 57.80
N ARG A 475 -9.13 -1.68 57.52
CA ARG A 475 -8.65 -2.06 56.19
C ARG A 475 -9.87 -2.26 55.27
N TYR A 476 -9.93 -1.49 54.18
CA TYR A 476 -10.97 -1.66 53.16
C TYR A 476 -10.37 -1.51 51.77
N ILE A 477 -10.04 -2.64 51.13
CA ILE A 477 -9.72 -2.70 49.70
C ILE A 477 -11.04 -2.88 48.97
N ARG A 478 -11.34 -2.00 48.01
CA ARG A 478 -12.50 -2.10 47.13
C ARG A 478 -11.98 -2.09 45.70
N GLU A 479 -12.25 -3.15 44.94
CA GLU A 479 -11.81 -3.24 43.55
C GLU A 479 -12.39 -2.09 42.71
N LYS A 480 -11.58 -1.57 41.79
CA LYS A 480 -11.94 -0.50 40.87
C LYS A 480 -12.80 -1.07 39.73
N ARG A 481 -14.08 -1.37 40.00
CA ARG A 481 -15.06 -1.57 38.91
C ARG A 481 -15.07 -0.33 38.03
N SER A 482 -14.69 -0.47 36.75
CA SER A 482 -14.78 0.61 35.77
C SER A 482 -16.23 0.80 35.36
N SER A 483 -16.78 1.97 35.60
CA SER A 483 -18.21 2.26 35.38
C SER A 483 -18.52 2.82 33.98
N THR A 484 -17.49 3.06 33.17
CA THR A 484 -17.53 3.36 31.73
C THR A 484 -17.83 2.13 30.85
N SER A 485 -17.73 0.92 31.40
CA SER A 485 -17.67 -0.34 30.62
C SER A 485 -18.88 -0.61 29.71
N VAL A 486 -20.07 -0.08 30.01
CA VAL A 486 -21.24 -0.19 29.14
C VAL A 486 -21.07 0.61 27.84
N PHE A 487 -20.57 1.85 27.93
CA PHE A 487 -20.34 2.72 26.78
C PHE A 487 -19.17 2.21 25.93
N GLU A 488 -18.07 1.79 26.55
CA GLU A 488 -16.93 1.14 25.88
C GLU A 488 -17.36 -0.09 25.07
N SER A 489 -18.25 -0.90 25.64
CA SER A 489 -18.77 -2.12 25.02
C SER A 489 -19.69 -1.79 23.83
N ILE A 490 -20.57 -0.78 23.96
CA ILE A 490 -21.42 -0.31 22.85
C ILE A 490 -20.57 0.27 21.72
N ALA A 491 -19.61 1.14 22.03
CA ALA A 491 -18.70 1.75 21.06
C ALA A 491 -17.94 0.68 20.26
N ARG A 492 -17.28 -0.27 20.95
CA ARG A 492 -16.55 -1.39 20.34
C ARG A 492 -17.42 -2.27 19.44
N GLU A 493 -18.68 -2.50 19.80
CA GLU A 493 -19.61 -3.36 19.04
C GLU A 493 -20.26 -2.64 17.85
N THR A 494 -20.23 -1.30 17.80
CA THR A 494 -20.89 -0.49 16.75
C THR A 494 -19.91 0.32 15.88
N GLY A 495 -18.63 0.39 16.24
CA GLY A 495 -17.65 1.28 15.60
C GLY A 495 -17.74 2.74 16.07
N GLY A 496 -18.33 2.97 17.25
CA GLY A 496 -18.38 4.26 17.92
C GLY A 496 -17.13 4.57 18.75
N THR A 497 -17.13 5.73 19.41
CA THR A 497 -15.98 6.26 20.17
C THR A 497 -16.39 6.65 21.60
N VAL A 498 -15.51 6.43 22.57
CA VAL A 498 -15.66 6.93 23.96
C VAL A 498 -14.51 7.86 24.32
N TYR A 499 -14.84 8.99 24.92
CA TYR A 499 -13.91 9.94 25.51
C TYR A 499 -14.24 10.11 27.00
N GLU A 500 -13.41 9.55 27.91
CA GLU A 500 -13.40 9.97 29.34
C GLU A 500 -12.40 11.12 29.46
N ILE A 501 -12.89 12.33 29.79
CA ILE A 501 -12.10 13.57 29.75
C ILE A 501 -12.46 14.56 30.85
N ASN A 502 -11.62 15.57 31.07
CA ASN A 502 -12.01 16.70 31.90
C ASN A 502 -12.96 17.62 31.14
N VAL A 503 -13.81 18.32 31.90
CA VAL A 503 -14.73 19.37 31.43
C VAL A 503 -14.03 20.46 30.59
N SER A 504 -12.72 20.66 30.72
CA SER A 504 -11.90 21.57 29.91
C SER A 504 -11.63 21.09 28.48
N GLU A 505 -11.56 19.78 28.25
CA GLU A 505 -11.14 19.17 26.98
C GLU A 505 -12.32 18.91 26.02
N VAL A 506 -13.55 19.19 26.46
CA VAL A 506 -14.79 19.00 25.69
C VAL A 506 -14.75 19.77 24.37
N GLU A 507 -14.19 21.00 24.36
CA GLU A 507 -14.08 21.81 23.14
C GLU A 507 -13.03 21.30 22.16
N ASP A 508 -11.94 20.66 22.63
CA ASP A 508 -10.87 20.12 21.78
C ASP A 508 -11.30 18.84 21.07
N ILE A 509 -11.98 17.94 21.80
CA ILE A 509 -12.59 16.74 21.22
C ILE A 509 -13.74 17.12 20.29
N VAL A 510 -14.55 18.11 20.65
CA VAL A 510 -15.54 18.61 19.71
C VAL A 510 -14.90 19.26 18.48
N GLU A 511 -13.76 19.94 18.58
CA GLU A 511 -13.02 20.38 17.39
C GLU A 511 -12.50 19.23 16.53
N LYS A 512 -12.05 18.12 17.13
CA LYS A 512 -11.67 16.90 16.41
C LYS A 512 -12.88 16.31 15.69
N GLU A 513 -13.99 16.10 16.40
CA GLU A 513 -15.23 15.57 15.86
C GLU A 513 -15.84 16.48 14.77
N ILE A 514 -15.67 17.82 14.85
CA ILE A 514 -16.02 18.76 13.77
C ILE A 514 -15.17 18.51 12.53
N LYS A 515 -13.86 18.35 12.66
CA LYS A 515 -12.96 18.10 11.52
C LYS A 515 -13.21 16.72 10.90
N GLU A 516 -13.62 15.74 11.70
CA GLU A 516 -13.91 14.38 11.23
C GLU A 516 -15.33 14.26 10.63
N THR A 517 -16.33 14.99 11.16
CA THR A 517 -17.74 14.95 10.73
C THR A 517 -18.09 16.01 9.68
N PHE A 518 -17.72 17.27 9.94
CA PHE A 518 -18.02 18.45 9.11
C PHE A 518 -16.77 19.18 8.59
N PRO A 519 -15.81 18.50 7.94
CA PRO A 519 -14.88 19.22 7.10
C PRO A 519 -15.67 19.81 5.93
N SER A 520 -15.79 21.13 5.92
CA SER A 520 -15.67 21.86 4.65
C SER A 520 -14.25 21.65 4.10
N SER A 521 -14.00 21.99 2.83
CA SER A 521 -12.64 21.97 2.26
C SER A 521 -11.76 23.07 2.84
N ASN A 522 -11.45 22.93 4.15
CA ASN A 522 -10.65 23.82 4.98
C ASN A 522 -9.18 23.71 4.60
N VAL A 523 -8.86 24.21 3.41
CA VAL A 523 -7.49 24.32 2.95
C VAL A 523 -6.74 25.34 3.79
N TYR A 524 -5.49 25.00 4.13
CA TYR A 524 -4.58 25.92 4.77
C TYR A 524 -3.91 26.74 3.67
N VAL A 525 -4.07 28.06 3.70
CA VAL A 525 -3.55 28.95 2.65
C VAL A 525 -2.09 29.28 2.98
N THR A 526 -1.86 29.88 4.14
CA THR A 526 -0.54 30.31 4.63
C THR A 526 -0.64 30.74 6.11
N TRP A 527 0.47 31.11 6.74
CA TRP A 527 0.46 31.82 8.03
C TRP A 527 1.45 32.98 8.02
N ILE A 528 1.27 33.92 8.94
CA ILE A 528 2.05 35.16 8.99
C ILE A 528 2.36 35.51 10.44
N GLU A 529 3.63 35.51 10.82
CA GLU A 529 4.06 36.08 12.09
C GLU A 529 4.33 37.58 11.94
N ILE A 530 3.72 38.39 12.79
CA ILE A 530 3.83 39.84 12.79
C ILE A 530 4.48 40.27 14.11
N PRO A 531 5.77 40.63 14.14
CA PRO A 531 6.55 40.81 15.37
C PRO A 531 6.05 41.96 16.25
N SER A 532 6.53 41.98 17.50
CA SER A 532 6.22 43.01 18.50
C SER A 532 6.91 44.35 18.21
N GLY A 533 6.49 45.40 18.91
CA GLY A 533 7.17 46.71 18.92
C GLY A 533 6.79 47.68 17.78
N PHE A 534 6.35 47.17 16.62
CA PHE A 534 5.81 48.02 15.56
C PHE A 534 4.34 48.38 15.84
N VAL A 535 4.02 49.68 15.84
CA VAL A 535 2.65 50.20 15.78
C VAL A 535 2.45 50.78 14.39
N ASN A 536 1.32 50.48 13.73
CA ASN A 536 1.00 50.88 12.36
C ASN A 536 1.98 50.32 11.30
N ILE A 537 2.20 49.00 11.27
CA ILE A 537 2.79 48.38 10.07
C ILE A 537 1.81 48.56 8.89
N THR A 538 2.34 48.82 7.70
CA THR A 538 1.61 48.76 6.42
C THR A 538 0.94 47.40 6.23
N ASN A 539 -0.27 47.42 5.65
CA ASN A 539 -1.15 46.27 5.46
C ASN A 539 -0.39 44.99 5.03
N VAL A 540 -0.52 43.94 5.85
CA VAL A 540 -0.06 42.58 5.54
C VAL A 540 -0.97 42.01 4.45
N SER A 541 -0.37 41.55 3.35
CA SER A 541 -1.10 41.09 2.16
C SER A 541 -1.52 39.63 2.30
N ILE A 542 -2.82 39.36 2.15
CA ILE A 542 -3.41 38.02 2.17
C ILE A 542 -3.95 37.74 0.75
N PRO A 543 -3.39 36.77 0.01
CA PRO A 543 -3.89 36.41 -1.31
C PRO A 543 -5.21 35.65 -1.20
N VAL A 544 -6.19 36.04 -2.01
CA VAL A 544 -7.45 35.34 -2.19
C VAL A 544 -7.67 35.11 -3.69
N ASP A 545 -7.76 33.84 -4.08
CA ASP A 545 -8.06 33.40 -5.44
C ASP A 545 -9.55 33.06 -5.63
N GLY A 546 -9.98 32.97 -6.89
CA GLY A 546 -11.37 32.71 -7.28
C GLY A 546 -11.94 31.35 -6.88
N TYR A 547 -11.18 30.46 -6.24
CA TYR A 547 -11.67 29.18 -5.71
C TYR A 547 -12.03 29.24 -4.21
N ILE A 548 -11.84 30.38 -3.54
CA ILE A 548 -12.15 30.55 -2.13
C ILE A 548 -13.62 30.97 -1.94
N GLU A 549 -14.41 30.06 -1.38
CA GLU A 549 -15.83 30.24 -1.07
C GLU A 549 -16.01 30.94 0.28
N THR A 550 -15.14 30.69 1.25
CA THR A 550 -15.08 31.42 2.53
C THR A 550 -13.63 31.60 2.96
N LEU A 551 -13.18 32.84 3.16
CA LEU A 551 -11.90 33.14 3.80
C LEU A 551 -12.06 33.08 5.32
N LYS A 552 -11.18 32.34 6.02
CA LYS A 552 -11.13 32.26 7.48
C LYS A 552 -9.75 32.74 7.97
N LEU A 553 -9.74 33.62 8.98
CA LEU A 553 -8.51 34.13 9.62
C LEU A 553 -8.59 33.91 11.12
N THR A 554 -7.51 33.45 11.75
CA THR A 554 -7.36 33.51 13.21
C THR A 554 -6.12 34.31 13.60
N VAL A 555 -6.31 35.32 14.45
CA VAL A 555 -5.26 36.22 14.95
C VAL A 555 -5.10 36.03 16.46
N ASN A 556 -3.88 35.73 16.90
CA ASN A 556 -3.57 35.41 18.30
C ASN A 556 -2.19 35.99 18.68
N PRO A 557 -2.02 36.67 19.84
CA PRO A 557 -3.03 37.16 20.77
C PRO A 557 -3.67 38.50 20.37
N VAL A 558 -4.98 38.62 20.57
CA VAL A 558 -5.77 39.85 20.45
C VAL A 558 -6.59 40.04 21.72
N THR A 559 -6.57 41.25 22.31
CA THR A 559 -7.33 41.58 23.52
C THR A 559 -8.60 42.38 23.23
N SER A 560 -8.66 43.07 22.08
CA SER A 560 -9.84 43.77 21.60
C SER A 560 -9.95 43.64 20.08
N LYS A 561 -11.17 43.43 19.57
CA LYS A 561 -11.46 43.50 18.11
C LYS A 561 -10.92 44.77 17.46
N SER A 562 -10.90 45.89 18.20
CA SER A 562 -10.41 47.19 17.71
C SER A 562 -8.90 47.26 17.43
N GLU A 563 -8.12 46.23 17.80
CA GLU A 563 -6.70 46.15 17.47
C GLU A 563 -6.45 45.76 16.00
N VAL A 564 -7.43 45.13 15.33
CA VAL A 564 -7.32 44.50 14.00
C VAL A 564 -8.28 45.19 13.02
N ASP A 565 -7.75 45.72 11.91
CA ASP A 565 -8.57 46.07 10.74
C ASP A 565 -8.27 45.11 9.60
N LEU A 566 -9.32 44.62 8.93
CA LEU A 566 -9.24 43.89 7.67
C LEU A 566 -9.73 44.81 6.54
N TYR A 567 -9.09 44.71 5.38
CA TYR A 567 -9.35 45.54 4.20
C TYR A 567 -9.64 44.65 2.98
N TYR A 568 -10.68 45.00 2.22
CA TYR A 568 -10.97 44.41 0.91
C TYR A 568 -9.83 44.71 -0.10
N PRO A 569 -9.71 43.97 -1.22
CA PRO A 569 -8.72 44.23 -2.27
C PRO A 569 -8.82 45.64 -2.88
N ASN A 570 -10.00 46.25 -2.83
CA ASN A 570 -10.26 47.62 -3.25
C ASN A 570 -9.75 48.70 -2.25
N GLY A 571 -9.25 48.31 -1.08
CA GLY A 571 -8.67 49.21 -0.07
C GLY A 571 -9.67 49.82 0.93
N THR A 572 -10.95 49.41 0.91
CA THR A 572 -11.92 49.77 1.96
C THR A 572 -11.86 48.83 3.16
N VAL A 573 -12.26 49.31 4.35
CA VAL A 573 -12.24 48.54 5.61
C VAL A 573 -13.49 47.67 5.72
N VAL A 574 -13.32 46.41 6.14
CA VAL A 574 -14.39 45.44 6.41
C VAL A 574 -15.19 45.85 7.65
N SER A 575 -16.52 45.79 7.55
CA SER A 575 -17.41 46.34 8.58
C SER A 575 -17.74 45.36 9.70
N PHE A 576 -17.82 44.06 9.37
CA PHE A 576 -18.42 43.02 10.22
C PHE A 576 -19.87 43.35 10.65
N ILE A 577 -20.61 44.03 9.77
CA ILE A 577 -22.04 44.36 9.91
C ILE A 577 -22.91 43.50 8.98
N SER A 578 -22.38 43.01 7.86
CA SER A 578 -23.15 42.15 6.95
C SER A 578 -23.23 40.70 7.43
N LYS A 579 -24.28 39.99 7.02
CA LYS A 579 -24.47 38.55 7.31
C LYS A 579 -23.44 37.62 6.63
N TYR A 580 -22.49 38.16 5.89
CA TYR A 580 -21.41 37.43 5.21
C TYR A 580 -20.04 37.70 5.85
N GLU A 581 -19.95 38.65 6.80
CA GLU A 581 -18.75 39.04 7.54
C GLU A 581 -18.92 38.67 9.03
N GLU A 582 -18.48 37.48 9.44
CA GLU A 582 -18.53 37.06 10.85
C GLU A 582 -17.21 37.43 11.56
N SER A 583 -17.29 37.92 12.81
CA SER A 583 -16.12 38.08 13.69
C SER A 583 -16.45 37.65 15.12
N GLU A 584 -15.57 36.86 15.72
CA GLU A 584 -15.76 36.32 17.07
C GLU A 584 -14.42 36.36 17.83
N LEU A 585 -14.42 36.94 19.03
CA LEU A 585 -13.24 37.03 19.90
C LEU A 585 -13.48 36.08 21.07
N SER A 586 -12.71 34.99 21.12
CA SER A 586 -12.78 34.01 22.20
C SER A 586 -11.46 33.98 22.96
N GLY A 587 -11.51 34.34 24.25
CA GLY A 587 -10.31 34.52 25.07
C GLY A 587 -9.36 35.57 24.47
N ILE A 588 -8.26 35.09 23.89
CA ILE A 588 -7.23 35.90 23.21
C ILE A 588 -7.16 35.67 21.69
N VAL A 589 -8.08 34.89 21.11
CA VAL A 589 -8.08 34.55 19.68
C VAL A 589 -9.23 35.28 18.98
N LEU A 590 -8.90 36.13 18.01
CA LEU A 590 -9.86 36.73 17.10
C LEU A 590 -10.01 35.85 15.85
N ALA A 591 -11.19 35.25 15.68
CA ALA A 591 -11.61 34.62 14.44
C ALA A 591 -12.37 35.64 13.56
N LEU A 592 -12.01 35.70 12.28
CA LEU A 592 -12.72 36.46 11.24
C LEU A 592 -13.10 35.49 10.12
N SER A 593 -14.30 35.64 9.55
CA SER A 593 -14.79 34.82 8.43
C SER A 593 -15.51 35.69 7.40
N ILE A 594 -15.17 35.54 6.13
CA ILE A 594 -15.75 36.27 5.00
C ILE A 594 -16.26 35.26 3.97
N ARG A 595 -17.58 35.18 3.77
CA ARG A 595 -18.18 34.33 2.72
C ARG A 595 -18.22 35.05 1.37
N ASN A 596 -17.98 34.31 0.29
CA ASN A 596 -17.84 34.80 -1.08
C ASN A 596 -16.93 36.05 -1.19
N PRO A 597 -15.67 35.98 -0.70
CA PRO A 597 -14.77 37.12 -0.71
C PRO A 597 -14.42 37.58 -2.14
N GLU A 598 -14.24 38.89 -2.34
CA GLU A 598 -13.61 39.42 -3.55
C GLU A 598 -12.21 38.81 -3.75
N ALA A 599 -11.94 38.20 -4.91
CA ALA A 599 -10.60 37.73 -5.24
C ALA A 599 -9.63 38.92 -5.39
N GLY A 600 -8.38 38.75 -4.94
CA GLY A 600 -7.37 39.80 -4.93
C GLY A 600 -6.46 39.75 -3.69
N GLN A 601 -5.82 40.88 -3.37
CA GLN A 601 -4.93 41.02 -2.21
C GLN A 601 -5.65 41.75 -1.07
N TRP A 602 -6.08 41.00 -0.06
CA TRP A 602 -6.69 41.55 1.15
C TRP A 602 -5.62 42.13 2.07
N GLY A 603 -5.95 43.20 2.79
CA GLY A 603 -5.02 43.85 3.71
C GLY A 603 -5.37 43.60 5.18
N LEU A 604 -4.44 43.11 5.98
CA LEU A 604 -4.59 43.02 7.44
C LEU A 604 -3.70 44.06 8.13
N GLN A 605 -4.27 44.91 8.98
CA GLN A 605 -3.55 45.97 9.68
C GLN A 605 -3.53 45.76 11.20
N LYS A 606 -2.36 46.02 11.77
CA LYS A 606 -2.05 45.84 13.19
C LYS A 606 -1.96 47.17 13.95
N LYS A 607 -2.84 47.33 14.95
CA LYS A 607 -2.83 48.44 15.92
C LYS A 607 -2.32 48.01 17.31
N GLY A 608 -2.34 46.71 17.60
CA GLY A 608 -1.80 46.11 18.84
C GLY A 608 -0.25 46.14 18.91
N ARG A 609 0.30 46.03 20.13
CA ARG A 609 1.77 46.10 20.39
C ARG A 609 2.46 44.74 20.56
N VAL A 610 1.71 43.71 20.94
CA VAL A 610 2.21 42.32 21.12
C VAL A 610 2.54 41.72 19.75
N SER A 611 3.41 40.72 19.65
CA SER A 611 3.52 39.91 18.41
C SER A 611 2.18 39.22 18.12
N TRP A 612 1.91 38.91 16.84
CA TRP A 612 0.73 38.14 16.43
C TRP A 612 1.16 36.97 15.55
N LEU A 613 0.56 35.80 15.73
CA LEU A 613 0.45 34.78 14.72
C LEU A 613 -0.91 34.91 14.03
N VAL A 614 -0.90 34.97 12.69
CA VAL A 614 -2.09 34.98 11.84
C VAL A 614 -2.10 33.68 11.05
N ASN A 615 -3.10 32.81 11.26
CA ASN A 615 -3.35 31.68 10.37
C ASN A 615 -4.39 32.06 9.32
N VAL A 616 -4.13 31.70 8.06
CA VAL A 616 -5.05 31.89 6.93
C VAL A 616 -5.54 30.53 6.46
N THR A 617 -6.83 30.26 6.65
CA THR A 617 -7.54 29.10 6.09
C THR A 617 -8.61 29.56 5.12
N ALA A 618 -9.07 28.66 4.27
CA ALA A 618 -10.17 28.92 3.36
C ALA A 618 -11.05 27.68 3.20
N GLN A 619 -12.32 27.87 2.91
CA GLN A 619 -13.15 26.87 2.25
C GLN A 619 -12.91 27.02 0.75
N SER A 620 -12.41 25.99 0.08
CA SER A 620 -12.07 26.05 -1.36
C SER A 620 -12.09 24.66 -1.98
N ALA A 621 -12.81 24.50 -3.10
CA ALA A 621 -12.83 23.24 -3.87
C ALA A 621 -11.46 22.80 -4.42
N VAL A 622 -10.44 23.68 -4.44
CA VAL A 622 -9.08 23.38 -4.89
C VAL A 622 -8.13 23.12 -3.70
N ASP A 623 -7.68 21.87 -3.58
CA ASP A 623 -6.57 21.40 -2.72
C ASP A 623 -5.54 20.61 -3.58
N PHE A 624 -4.43 20.18 -2.99
CA PHE A 624 -3.40 19.37 -3.67
C PHE A 624 -2.88 18.23 -2.82
N SER A 625 -2.62 17.08 -3.43
CA SER A 625 -1.88 15.98 -2.80
C SER A 625 -0.41 16.02 -3.25
N ILE A 626 0.53 15.73 -2.34
CA ILE A 626 1.97 15.75 -2.60
C ILE A 626 2.64 14.42 -2.21
N ASP A 627 3.62 14.00 -3.01
CA ASP A 627 4.52 12.89 -2.75
C ASP A 627 5.96 13.25 -3.13
N VAL A 628 6.93 12.50 -2.59
CA VAL A 628 8.36 12.62 -2.91
C VAL A 628 8.85 11.28 -3.43
N LEU A 629 9.50 11.30 -4.59
CA LEU A 629 10.08 10.13 -5.24
C LEU A 629 11.61 10.19 -5.23
N GLU A 630 12.25 9.05 -4.99
CA GLU A 630 13.68 8.84 -5.20
C GLU A 630 13.91 8.40 -6.65
N ALA A 631 14.91 8.99 -7.32
CA ALA A 631 15.25 8.65 -8.71
C ALA A 631 16.39 7.62 -8.77
N ASP A 632 16.25 6.61 -9.63
CA ASP A 632 17.31 5.60 -9.86
C ASP A 632 18.32 6.07 -10.93
N VAL A 633 19.40 5.28 -11.11
CA VAL A 633 20.46 5.58 -12.09
C VAL A 633 20.01 5.31 -13.55
N GLY A 634 18.91 4.58 -13.75
CA GLY A 634 18.30 4.30 -15.06
C GLY A 634 17.24 5.33 -15.51
N GLY A 635 16.87 6.27 -14.65
CA GLY A 635 15.82 7.26 -14.90
C GLY A 635 14.39 6.82 -14.54
N ASN A 636 14.21 5.68 -13.85
CA ASN A 636 12.96 5.43 -13.11
C ASN A 636 12.95 6.25 -11.81
N SER A 637 11.81 6.22 -11.12
CA SER A 637 11.72 6.69 -9.74
C SER A 637 10.82 5.76 -8.93
N HIS A 638 10.98 5.81 -7.60
CA HIS A 638 10.21 5.02 -6.63
C HIS A 638 9.74 5.91 -5.49
N GLN A 639 8.66 5.53 -4.79
CA GLN A 639 8.21 6.26 -3.60
C GLN A 639 9.32 6.29 -2.54
N LEU A 640 9.70 7.48 -2.07
CA LEU A 640 10.66 7.61 -0.98
C LEU A 640 10.14 6.92 0.28
N THR A 641 10.94 6.01 0.84
CA THR A 641 10.63 5.36 2.12
C THR A 641 11.56 5.93 3.20
N GLY A 642 10.97 6.50 4.26
CA GLY A 642 11.75 7.23 5.28
C GLY A 642 12.10 8.66 4.85
N ASN A 643 13.32 9.09 5.16
CA ASN A 643 13.81 10.45 4.88
C ASN A 643 14.74 10.47 3.65
N PRO A 644 14.84 11.59 2.92
CA PRO A 644 15.78 11.69 1.81
C PRO A 644 17.22 11.82 2.29
N ILE A 645 18.16 11.32 1.48
CA ILE A 645 19.59 11.49 1.73
C ILE A 645 20.02 12.90 1.34
N LYS A 646 20.76 13.56 2.22
CA LYS A 646 21.25 14.93 2.03
C LYS A 646 22.13 15.01 0.79
N GLY A 647 21.75 15.86 -0.18
CA GLY A 647 22.51 16.04 -1.42
C GLY A 647 22.16 15.08 -2.57
N ASN A 648 21.35 14.04 -2.35
CA ASN A 648 20.81 13.21 -3.43
C ASN A 648 19.67 13.93 -4.19
N ARG A 649 19.36 13.49 -5.41
CA ARG A 649 18.30 14.07 -6.24
C ARG A 649 16.97 13.36 -6.02
N TYR A 650 15.93 14.13 -5.73
CA TYR A 650 14.56 13.67 -5.52
C TYR A 650 13.60 14.44 -6.42
N ILE A 651 12.41 13.87 -6.64
CA ILE A 651 11.34 14.48 -7.46
C ILE A 651 10.13 14.73 -6.57
N VAL A 652 9.62 15.95 -6.55
CA VAL A 652 8.29 16.25 -5.97
C VAL A 652 7.20 15.96 -7.01
N VAL A 653 6.13 15.29 -6.59
CA VAL A 653 4.88 15.14 -7.35
C VAL A 653 3.75 15.86 -6.64
N VAL A 654 3.13 16.83 -7.31
CA VAL A 654 1.94 17.55 -6.84
C VAL A 654 0.79 17.26 -7.80
N ASP A 655 -0.35 16.77 -7.31
CA ASP A 655 -1.58 16.64 -8.09
C ASP A 655 -2.62 17.63 -7.52
N ILE A 656 -2.95 18.68 -8.28
CA ILE A 656 -3.91 19.72 -7.86
C ILE A 656 -5.32 19.34 -8.34
N GLN A 657 -6.26 19.32 -7.39
CA GLN A 657 -7.63 18.85 -7.53
C GLN A 657 -8.57 19.99 -7.95
N ASN A 658 -9.62 19.68 -8.72
CA ASN A 658 -10.60 20.65 -9.27
C ASN A 658 -9.98 21.87 -10.01
N PHE A 659 -8.72 21.78 -10.43
CA PHE A 659 -7.95 22.90 -10.96
C PHE A 659 -8.32 23.22 -12.42
N ASN A 660 -8.66 24.48 -12.71
CA ASN A 660 -8.99 24.91 -14.07
C ASN A 660 -7.80 24.70 -15.02
N ALA A 661 -8.06 24.28 -16.26
CA ALA A 661 -7.03 24.02 -17.26
C ALA A 661 -6.21 25.26 -17.64
N ASN A 662 -6.78 26.46 -17.47
CA ASN A 662 -6.14 27.76 -17.71
C ASN A 662 -5.27 28.26 -16.54
N SER A 663 -5.45 27.70 -15.34
CA SER A 663 -4.76 28.11 -14.12
C SER A 663 -3.34 27.54 -14.07
N SER A 664 -2.47 28.22 -13.32
CA SER A 664 -1.04 27.91 -13.28
C SER A 664 -0.58 27.54 -11.88
N CYS A 665 0.27 26.51 -11.77
CA CYS A 665 1.17 26.33 -10.63
C CYS A 665 2.57 26.63 -11.14
N THR A 666 3.19 27.68 -10.61
CA THR A 666 4.48 28.22 -11.09
C THR A 666 5.67 27.74 -10.25
N GLY A 667 5.44 27.36 -9.00
CA GLY A 667 6.47 26.87 -8.09
C GLY A 667 5.89 26.10 -6.91
N VAL A 668 6.68 25.15 -6.40
CA VAL A 668 6.41 24.43 -5.16
C VAL A 668 7.53 24.75 -4.18
N VAL A 669 7.20 25.24 -2.99
CA VAL A 669 8.17 25.81 -2.06
C VAL A 669 8.15 25.05 -0.74
N LEU A 670 9.30 24.52 -0.34
CA LEU A 670 9.48 23.91 0.97
C LEU A 670 9.71 25.01 2.01
N LEU A 671 8.97 24.98 3.12
CA LEU A 671 9.03 25.97 4.19
C LEU A 671 9.53 25.36 5.51
N ASP A 672 10.20 26.17 6.34
CA ASP A 672 10.56 25.79 7.71
C ASP A 672 9.37 25.87 8.69
N VAL A 673 9.63 25.71 10.00
CA VAL A 673 8.59 25.79 11.03
C VAL A 673 8.05 27.22 11.26
N SER A 674 8.75 28.25 10.80
CA SER A 674 8.36 29.65 10.94
C SER A 674 7.68 30.21 9.68
N GLY A 675 7.83 29.54 8.54
CA GLY A 675 7.23 29.91 7.25
C GLY A 675 8.22 30.52 6.27
N ASN A 676 9.53 30.41 6.53
CA ASN A 676 10.56 30.90 5.61
C ASN A 676 10.79 29.91 4.46
N ASP A 677 11.00 30.43 3.25
CA ASP A 677 11.36 29.65 2.06
C ASP A 677 12.71 28.94 2.26
N VAL A 678 12.69 27.60 2.34
CA VAL A 678 13.89 26.75 2.45
C VAL A 678 14.42 26.36 1.07
N THR A 679 13.53 26.05 0.13
CA THR A 679 13.85 25.68 -1.25
C THR A 679 12.64 25.89 -2.16
N GLU A 680 12.80 26.66 -3.24
CA GLU A 680 11.80 26.75 -4.32
C GLU A 680 12.12 25.73 -5.43
N ILE A 681 11.10 24.97 -5.84
CA ILE A 681 11.18 23.88 -6.81
C ILE A 681 10.41 24.29 -8.06
N THR A 682 11.12 24.38 -9.19
CA THR A 682 10.50 24.62 -10.49
C THR A 682 9.78 23.35 -10.95
N VAL A 683 8.49 23.45 -11.23
CA VAL A 683 7.66 22.31 -11.65
C VAL A 683 7.19 22.41 -13.10
N THR A 684 7.06 21.27 -13.76
CA THR A 684 6.46 21.13 -15.09
C THR A 684 5.12 20.40 -14.97
N ARG A 685 4.07 20.91 -15.63
CA ARG A 685 2.79 20.20 -15.74
C ARG A 685 2.96 18.96 -16.63
N ILE A 686 2.63 17.78 -16.09
CA ILE A 686 2.55 16.53 -16.84
C ILE A 686 1.18 16.45 -17.52
N PRO A 687 1.08 16.14 -18.83
CA PRO A 687 -0.21 15.96 -19.49
C PRO A 687 -0.94 14.74 -18.91
N ASN A 688 -2.01 14.97 -18.15
CA ASN A 688 -2.80 13.91 -17.53
C ASN A 688 -4.30 14.21 -17.58
N ILE A 689 -5.13 13.16 -17.50
CA ILE A 689 -6.58 13.28 -17.49
C ILE A 689 -7.06 13.48 -16.04
N GLY A 690 -8.11 14.27 -15.85
CA GLY A 690 -8.80 14.39 -14.56
C GLY A 690 -8.15 15.37 -13.57
N ILE A 691 -6.83 15.35 -13.42
CA ILE A 691 -6.11 16.09 -12.39
C ILE A 691 -4.89 16.85 -12.93
N ALA A 692 -4.55 17.99 -12.32
CA ALA A 692 -3.42 18.80 -12.74
C ALA A 692 -2.13 18.33 -12.05
N ARG A 693 -1.46 17.33 -12.65
CA ARG A 693 -0.15 16.83 -12.20
C ARG A 693 0.97 17.81 -12.53
N TYR A 694 1.81 18.11 -11.55
CA TYR A 694 3.03 18.92 -11.62
C TYR A 694 4.18 18.14 -11.00
N MET A 695 5.35 18.12 -11.66
CA MET A 695 6.54 17.42 -11.18
C MET A 695 7.80 18.28 -11.34
N GLY A 696 8.71 18.20 -10.38
CA GLY A 696 9.96 18.97 -10.37
C GLY A 696 11.07 18.33 -9.53
N ASP A 697 12.29 18.45 -10.01
CA ASP A 697 13.50 17.97 -9.34
C ASP A 697 13.94 18.90 -8.20
N PHE A 698 14.43 18.33 -7.10
CA PHE A 698 15.08 19.08 -6.02
C PHE A 698 16.21 18.27 -5.36
N VAL A 699 17.02 18.97 -4.58
CA VAL A 699 18.11 18.39 -3.79
C VAL A 699 17.97 18.88 -2.34
N PRO A 700 17.56 18.02 -1.39
CA PRO A 700 17.34 18.41 -0.01
C PRO A 700 18.65 18.57 0.76
N PHE A 701 18.81 19.72 1.41
CA PHE A 701 19.97 20.06 2.25
C PHE A 701 19.62 20.43 3.69
N ASN A 702 18.49 21.13 3.87
CA ASN A 702 17.99 21.63 5.15
C ASN A 702 16.64 21.00 5.49
N LYS A 703 16.28 20.98 6.77
CA LYS A 703 14.96 20.53 7.23
C LYS A 703 13.86 21.48 6.73
N SER A 704 12.77 20.92 6.21
CA SER A 704 11.49 21.62 6.02
C SER A 704 10.39 20.95 6.86
N SER A 705 9.30 21.67 7.09
CA SER A 705 8.12 21.20 7.81
C SER A 705 6.83 21.32 7.02
N PHE A 706 6.79 22.23 6.04
CA PHE A 706 5.61 22.44 5.20
C PHE A 706 6.02 22.58 3.72
N VAL A 707 5.00 22.53 2.87
CA VAL A 707 5.11 22.77 1.44
C VAL A 707 3.96 23.67 0.98
N GLU A 708 4.30 24.77 0.33
CA GLU A 708 3.38 25.75 -0.24
C GLU A 708 3.44 25.69 -1.76
N ILE A 709 2.30 25.54 -2.43
CA ILE A 709 2.20 25.67 -3.88
C ILE A 709 1.79 27.09 -4.24
N ARG A 710 2.46 27.67 -5.24
CA ARG A 710 2.32 29.07 -5.67
C ARG A 710 1.92 29.12 -7.15
N GLY A 711 1.02 30.04 -7.50
CA GLY A 711 0.63 30.23 -8.90
C GLY A 711 -0.50 31.24 -9.07
N THR A 712 -1.34 31.03 -10.10
CA THR A 712 -2.50 31.88 -10.38
C THR A 712 -3.75 31.08 -10.71
N ASP A 713 -4.92 31.65 -10.39
CA ASP A 713 -6.19 31.22 -10.97
C ASP A 713 -6.34 31.64 -12.45
N ASP A 714 -7.48 31.33 -13.06
CA ASP A 714 -7.77 31.60 -14.46
C ASP A 714 -8.21 33.05 -14.75
N GLN A 715 -8.28 33.89 -13.71
CA GLN A 715 -8.44 35.35 -13.80
C GLN A 715 -7.11 36.09 -13.59
N GLY A 716 -6.08 35.40 -13.07
CA GLY A 716 -4.75 35.95 -12.81
C GLY A 716 -4.52 36.40 -11.36
N ASN A 717 -5.42 36.09 -10.42
CA ASN A 717 -5.18 36.35 -9.00
C ASN A 717 -4.15 35.37 -8.45
N VAL A 718 -3.41 35.78 -7.41
CA VAL A 718 -2.39 34.94 -6.77
C VAL A 718 -3.05 33.82 -5.97
N PHE A 719 -2.72 32.58 -6.33
CA PHE A 719 -3.17 31.36 -5.68
C PHE A 719 -2.08 30.81 -4.75
N LYS A 720 -2.48 30.42 -3.54
CA LYS A 720 -1.63 29.74 -2.53
C LYS A 720 -2.39 28.62 -1.83
N ARG A 721 -1.76 27.45 -1.67
CA ARG A 721 -2.21 26.39 -0.75
C ARG A 721 -0.99 25.78 -0.07
N THR A 722 -1.10 25.44 1.21
CA THR A 722 0.02 24.95 2.02
C THR A 722 -0.36 23.70 2.80
N ARG A 723 0.53 22.72 2.89
CA ARG A 723 0.32 21.49 3.69
C ARG A 723 1.55 21.13 4.51
N SER A 724 1.36 20.39 5.59
CA SER A 724 2.47 19.81 6.37
C SER A 724 3.14 18.71 5.55
N LEU A 725 4.46 18.81 5.41
CA LEU A 725 5.32 17.80 4.81
C LEU A 725 6.70 17.89 5.49
N PRO A 726 6.93 17.17 6.60
CA PRO A 726 8.21 17.17 7.28
C PRO A 726 9.25 16.42 6.45
N ILE A 727 10.21 17.15 5.89
CA ILE A 727 11.37 16.57 5.19
C ILE A 727 12.60 16.85 6.06
N MET A 728 13.23 15.79 6.56
CA MET A 728 14.45 15.92 7.37
C MET A 728 15.61 15.23 6.65
N PRO A 729 16.49 15.96 5.92
CA PRO A 729 17.53 15.34 5.12
C PRO A 729 18.58 14.68 6.02
N VAL A 730 18.88 13.40 5.80
CA VAL A 730 19.80 12.61 6.64
C VAL A 730 21.08 12.25 5.90
N SER A 731 22.16 12.04 6.65
CA SER A 731 23.49 11.72 6.09
C SER A 731 23.79 10.21 6.03
N VAL A 732 22.84 9.35 6.37
CA VAL A 732 23.05 7.89 6.44
C VAL A 732 22.04 7.21 5.53
N GLN A 733 22.53 6.36 4.61
CA GLN A 733 21.72 5.65 3.62
C GLN A 733 21.69 4.15 3.93
N LEU A 734 20.48 3.59 4.05
CA LEU A 734 20.24 2.15 4.09
C LEU A 734 20.09 1.63 2.65
N ASN A 735 20.58 0.41 2.39
CA ASN A 735 20.37 -0.30 1.13
C ASN A 735 20.33 -1.82 1.37
N ILE A 736 19.16 -2.43 1.21
CA ILE A 736 18.98 -3.89 1.30
C ILE A 736 19.35 -4.56 -0.03
N ILE A 737 20.17 -5.61 0.03
CA ILE A 737 20.60 -6.38 -1.14
C ILE A 737 19.49 -7.39 -1.48
N PRO A 738 18.94 -7.38 -2.71
CA PRO A 738 17.87 -8.30 -3.10
C PRO A 738 18.39 -9.75 -3.19
N ILE A 739 17.56 -10.70 -2.76
CA ILE A 739 17.80 -12.13 -2.98
C ILE A 739 17.30 -12.55 -4.37
N LEU A 740 17.86 -13.64 -4.91
CA LEU A 740 17.38 -14.22 -6.17
C LEU A 740 16.40 -15.36 -5.88
N GLY A 741 15.14 -15.14 -6.25
CA GLY A 741 14.05 -16.10 -6.02
C GLY A 741 13.33 -15.91 -4.69
N ASP A 742 12.39 -16.81 -4.41
CA ASP A 742 11.55 -16.80 -3.23
C ASP A 742 12.34 -17.33 -1.99
N LEU A 743 12.00 -16.85 -0.79
CA LEU A 743 12.44 -17.51 0.45
C LEU A 743 11.86 -18.92 0.53
N ARG A 744 12.57 -19.82 1.21
CA ARG A 744 12.17 -21.23 1.35
C ARG A 744 11.50 -21.52 2.69
N LEU A 745 10.38 -22.22 2.64
CA LEU A 745 9.65 -22.68 3.81
C LEU A 745 10.51 -23.60 4.71
N TYR A 746 10.62 -23.26 5.99
CA TYR A 746 11.43 -23.94 7.02
C TYR A 746 12.96 -23.96 6.80
N GLU A 747 13.49 -23.33 5.75
CA GLU A 747 14.93 -23.14 5.54
C GLU A 747 15.37 -21.73 5.94
N THR A 748 16.51 -21.61 6.63
CA THR A 748 17.06 -20.30 7.01
C THR A 748 17.81 -19.67 5.85
N SER A 749 17.39 -18.46 5.48
CA SER A 749 18.00 -17.65 4.42
C SER A 749 18.72 -16.42 4.97
N ASN A 750 19.77 -15.98 4.28
CA ASN A 750 20.58 -14.82 4.65
C ASN A 750 20.16 -13.60 3.83
N ILE A 751 19.55 -12.60 4.47
CA ILE A 751 19.23 -11.32 3.82
C ILE A 751 20.31 -10.32 4.21
N SER A 752 21.03 -9.81 3.21
CA SER A 752 22.18 -8.93 3.39
C SER A 752 21.77 -7.47 3.17
N PHE A 753 22.39 -6.56 3.92
CA PHE A 753 22.13 -5.13 3.77
C PHE A 753 23.40 -4.32 4.04
N SER A 754 23.38 -3.07 3.60
CA SER A 754 24.48 -2.11 3.75
C SER A 754 23.96 -0.80 4.34
N LEU A 755 24.78 -0.16 5.17
CA LEU A 755 24.52 1.15 5.75
C LEU A 755 25.73 2.04 5.47
N THR A 756 25.52 3.13 4.72
CA THR A 756 26.59 4.04 4.26
C THR A 756 26.47 5.39 4.95
N ASN A 757 27.56 5.90 5.52
CA ASN A 757 27.61 7.26 6.04
C ASN A 757 28.11 8.24 4.96
N THR A 758 27.18 9.00 4.39
CA THR A 758 27.42 10.03 3.36
C THR A 758 27.79 11.39 3.94
N GLY A 759 27.83 11.54 5.27
CA GLY A 759 28.14 12.79 5.97
C GLY A 759 29.61 12.99 6.33
N ASP A 760 29.98 14.22 6.68
CA ASP A 760 31.35 14.64 7.01
C ASP A 760 31.82 14.21 8.43
N SER A 761 30.98 13.50 9.20
CA SER A 761 31.20 13.18 10.61
C SER A 761 30.84 11.73 10.93
N SER A 762 31.58 11.10 11.84
CA SER A 762 31.25 9.77 12.38
C SER A 762 29.88 9.77 13.09
N VAL A 763 29.18 8.64 13.04
CA VAL A 763 27.85 8.46 13.64
C VAL A 763 27.74 7.11 14.36
N GLU A 764 27.06 7.09 15.51
CA GLU A 764 26.66 5.84 16.19
C GLU A 764 25.21 5.51 15.86
N PHE A 765 24.96 4.25 15.48
CA PHE A 765 23.71 3.79 14.88
C PHE A 765 23.13 2.56 15.57
N ASN A 766 21.82 2.41 15.44
CA ASN A 766 21.06 1.21 15.81
C ASN A 766 20.15 0.83 14.63
N ILE A 767 20.16 -0.44 14.24
CA ILE A 767 19.29 -1.02 13.21
C ILE A 767 18.40 -2.06 13.88
N ALA A 768 17.11 -1.78 13.99
CA ALA A 768 16.10 -2.77 14.36
C ALA A 768 15.51 -3.38 13.09
N ILE A 769 15.38 -4.70 13.06
CA ILE A 769 14.84 -5.48 11.94
C ILE A 769 13.72 -6.34 12.47
N SER A 770 12.50 -6.14 11.95
CA SER A 770 11.28 -6.79 12.43
C SER A 770 10.53 -7.52 11.32
N ASP A 771 9.92 -8.66 11.67
CA ASP A 771 8.99 -9.42 10.81
C ASP A 771 7.58 -8.79 10.69
N GLY A 772 7.38 -7.61 11.29
CA GLY A 772 6.09 -6.92 11.41
C GLY A 772 5.36 -7.17 12.73
N HIS A 773 5.80 -8.13 13.55
CA HIS A 773 5.20 -8.48 14.84
C HIS A 773 6.22 -8.36 15.99
N VAL A 774 7.47 -8.76 15.77
CA VAL A 774 8.57 -8.72 16.73
C VAL A 774 9.87 -8.27 16.06
N ASP A 775 10.82 -7.74 16.85
CA ASP A 775 12.20 -7.53 16.37
C ASP A 775 12.94 -8.88 16.30
N ILE A 776 13.33 -9.27 15.09
CA ILE A 776 14.08 -10.52 14.82
C ILE A 776 15.60 -10.31 14.88
N SER A 777 16.08 -9.07 14.75
CA SER A 777 17.48 -8.71 14.92
C SER A 777 17.61 -7.23 15.30
N VAL A 778 18.54 -6.92 16.21
CA VAL A 778 18.97 -5.56 16.51
C VAL A 778 20.49 -5.50 16.41
N GLN A 779 21.02 -4.55 15.65
CA GLN A 779 22.45 -4.41 15.37
C GLN A 779 22.88 -2.97 15.65
N THR A 780 24.00 -2.77 16.34
CA THR A 780 24.54 -1.45 16.68
C THR A 780 26.00 -1.31 16.24
N GLY A 781 26.44 -0.08 16.03
CA GLY A 781 27.83 0.21 15.67
C GLY A 781 28.12 1.69 15.49
N SER A 782 29.37 1.96 15.12
CA SER A 782 29.86 3.27 14.67
C SER A 782 30.16 3.22 13.17
N LEU A 783 30.06 4.36 12.50
CA LEU A 783 30.25 4.52 11.05
C LEU A 783 30.99 5.83 10.78
N ASP A 784 32.25 5.77 10.37
CA ASP A 784 33.03 6.95 10.01
C ASP A 784 32.58 7.57 8.67
N SER A 785 33.01 8.81 8.40
CA SER A 785 32.66 9.54 7.17
C SER A 785 33.11 8.78 5.92
N GLY A 786 32.14 8.47 5.03
CA GLY A 786 32.38 7.69 3.81
C GLY A 786 32.50 6.17 4.03
N GLU A 787 32.31 5.66 5.25
CA GLU A 787 32.38 4.23 5.56
C GLU A 787 31.07 3.50 5.23
N ILE A 788 31.17 2.18 4.99
CA ILE A 788 30.06 1.28 4.68
C ILE A 788 30.06 0.10 5.66
N TYR A 789 29.06 0.05 6.54
CA TYR A 789 28.76 -1.11 7.37
C TYR A 789 27.98 -2.13 6.52
N ASN A 790 28.33 -3.40 6.65
CA ASN A 790 27.65 -4.50 5.95
C ASN A 790 27.11 -5.48 6.99
N GLY A 791 25.80 -5.69 6.99
CA GLY A 791 25.09 -6.54 7.94
C GLY A 791 24.30 -7.66 7.25
N VAL A 792 23.93 -8.67 8.03
CA VAL A 792 23.11 -9.80 7.59
C VAL A 792 22.05 -10.07 8.65
N VAL A 793 20.83 -10.40 8.22
CA VAL A 793 19.78 -10.97 9.07
C VAL A 793 19.43 -12.37 8.58
N MET A 794 19.23 -13.29 9.52
CA MET A 794 18.87 -14.69 9.27
C MET A 794 17.36 -14.83 9.40
N VAL A 795 16.68 -15.37 8.38
CA VAL A 795 15.22 -15.46 8.34
C VAL A 795 14.78 -16.86 7.96
N THR A 796 13.88 -17.46 8.75
CA THR A 796 13.37 -18.83 8.57
C THR A 796 11.84 -18.79 8.50
N PRO A 797 11.23 -18.75 7.30
CA PRO A 797 9.78 -18.71 7.16
C PRO A 797 9.11 -19.96 7.72
N THR A 798 8.00 -19.78 8.45
CA THR A 798 7.23 -20.88 9.05
C THR A 798 5.87 -21.15 8.38
N SER A 799 5.48 -20.31 7.42
CA SER A 799 4.27 -20.47 6.59
C SER A 799 4.52 -20.03 5.15
N LEU A 800 3.64 -20.42 4.22
CA LEU A 800 3.66 -20.00 2.81
C LEU A 800 3.22 -18.54 2.57
N GLN A 801 2.93 -17.77 3.62
CA GLN A 801 2.59 -16.36 3.47
C GLN A 801 3.85 -15.53 3.18
N THR A 802 3.71 -14.48 2.35
CA THR A 802 4.79 -13.54 2.04
C THR A 802 5.39 -12.96 3.32
N GLN A 803 6.70 -13.19 3.54
CA GLN A 803 7.41 -12.65 4.68
C GLN A 803 7.65 -11.16 4.47
N LEU A 804 7.03 -10.31 5.27
CA LEU A 804 7.38 -8.90 5.38
C LEU A 804 8.58 -8.76 6.33
N LEU A 805 9.56 -7.93 5.95
CA LEU A 805 10.59 -7.42 6.85
C LEU A 805 10.59 -5.89 6.82
N ASN A 806 10.72 -5.29 8.00
CA ASN A 806 10.83 -3.85 8.20
C ASN A 806 12.19 -3.56 8.83
N PHE A 807 13.00 -2.73 8.18
CA PHE A 807 14.30 -2.28 8.67
C PHE A 807 14.15 -0.83 9.15
N PHE A 808 14.63 -0.53 10.35
CA PHE A 808 14.56 0.80 10.96
C PHE A 808 15.93 1.20 11.49
N VAL A 809 16.51 2.27 10.94
CA VAL A 809 17.77 2.85 11.42
C VAL A 809 17.49 4.03 12.33
N LYS A 810 18.14 4.07 13.48
CA LYS A 810 18.20 5.21 14.40
C LYS A 810 19.66 5.61 14.63
N LEU A 811 19.89 6.83 15.10
CA LEU A 811 21.19 7.26 15.62
C LEU A 811 21.08 7.39 17.14
N GLU A 812 22.18 7.18 17.88
CA GLU A 812 22.13 7.18 19.35
C GLU A 812 21.52 8.48 19.93
N ASN A 813 21.92 9.63 19.37
CA ASN A 813 21.43 10.96 19.76
C ASN A 813 20.09 11.36 19.10
N TYR A 814 19.34 10.42 18.51
CA TYR A 814 18.06 10.70 17.85
C TYR A 814 17.05 9.55 18.05
N THR A 815 16.02 9.81 18.86
CA THR A 815 15.02 8.81 19.28
C THR A 815 14.10 8.30 18.15
N GLY A 816 13.93 9.09 17.09
CA GLY A 816 13.16 8.75 15.91
C GLY A 816 13.92 7.82 14.94
N THR A 817 13.23 7.39 13.89
CA THR A 817 13.83 6.62 12.79
C THR A 817 14.36 7.57 11.72
N ILE A 818 15.65 7.46 11.35
CA ILE A 818 16.28 8.28 10.30
C ILE A 818 16.13 7.67 8.90
N GLN A 819 16.15 6.34 8.80
CA GLN A 819 15.93 5.59 7.56
C GLN A 819 15.03 4.40 7.87
N SER A 820 14.13 4.07 6.95
CA SER A 820 13.40 2.82 7.00
C SER A 820 13.20 2.26 5.61
N GLU A 821 13.30 0.95 5.49
CA GLU A 821 13.01 0.24 4.25
C GLU A 821 12.15 -0.97 4.58
N LYS A 822 11.15 -1.24 3.72
CA LYS A 822 10.28 -2.42 3.84
C LYS A 822 10.49 -3.31 2.63
N ARG A 823 10.76 -4.58 2.86
CA ARG A 823 10.88 -5.58 1.80
C ARG A 823 9.97 -6.76 2.07
N ARG A 824 9.24 -7.15 1.02
CA ARG A 824 8.43 -8.36 1.01
C ARG A 824 9.19 -9.44 0.26
N TYR A 825 9.18 -10.62 0.83
CA TYR A 825 9.78 -11.80 0.24
C TYR A 825 8.70 -12.86 0.11
N SER A 826 8.39 -13.26 -1.12
CA SER A 826 7.57 -14.44 -1.37
C SER A 826 8.17 -15.64 -0.65
N VAL A 827 7.34 -16.46 -0.01
CA VAL A 827 7.76 -17.72 0.58
C VAL A 827 7.22 -18.84 -0.28
N SER A 828 8.13 -19.60 -0.89
CA SER A 828 7.82 -20.81 -1.62
C SER A 828 8.17 -22.03 -0.77
N ASP A 829 7.48 -23.13 -1.01
CA ASP A 829 8.00 -24.45 -0.66
C ASP A 829 8.61 -25.04 -1.93
N THR A 830 9.92 -24.86 -2.14
CA THR A 830 10.62 -25.38 -3.34
C THR A 830 10.74 -26.91 -3.35
N ARG A 831 10.11 -27.61 -2.40
CA ARG A 831 9.80 -29.05 -2.47
C ARG A 831 8.50 -29.22 -3.27
N THR A 832 8.53 -28.76 -4.52
CA THR A 832 7.37 -28.72 -5.42
C THR A 832 6.87 -30.12 -5.77
N ALA A 833 5.74 -30.20 -6.47
CA ALA A 833 5.51 -31.30 -7.39
C ALA A 833 6.72 -31.41 -8.35
N ASP A 834 7.22 -32.62 -8.57
CA ASP A 834 8.36 -32.95 -9.45
C ASP A 834 8.10 -34.32 -10.10
N CYS A 835 8.42 -34.46 -11.39
CA CYS A 835 8.17 -35.64 -12.21
C CYS A 835 9.47 -36.05 -12.89
N THR A 836 10.12 -37.10 -12.39
CA THR A 836 11.41 -37.57 -12.92
C THR A 836 11.28 -38.93 -13.61
N ILE A 837 11.80 -39.07 -14.83
CA ILE A 837 11.84 -40.36 -15.53
C ILE A 837 13.07 -41.14 -15.04
N ILE A 838 12.83 -42.26 -14.36
CA ILE A 838 13.85 -43.16 -13.82
C ILE A 838 14.31 -44.14 -14.92
N GLU A 839 13.37 -44.70 -15.67
CA GLU A 839 13.65 -45.60 -16.79
C GLU A 839 12.73 -45.32 -17.98
N TYR A 840 13.32 -44.87 -19.09
CA TYR A 840 12.63 -44.72 -20.38
C TYR A 840 12.20 -46.09 -20.93
N PRO A 841 11.02 -46.21 -21.55
CA PRO A 841 10.53 -47.48 -22.03
C PRO A 841 11.38 -48.09 -23.14
N ALA A 842 11.46 -49.42 -23.15
CA ALA A 842 12.07 -50.17 -24.24
C ALA A 842 11.35 -49.87 -25.58
N ARG A 843 12.13 -49.72 -26.66
CA ARG A 843 11.57 -49.39 -27.98
C ARG A 843 10.66 -50.51 -28.48
N CYS A 844 9.45 -50.14 -28.86
CA CYS A 844 8.52 -50.98 -29.59
C CYS A 844 9.17 -51.59 -30.86
N PRO A 845 8.96 -52.90 -31.16
CA PRO A 845 9.47 -53.52 -32.37
C PRO A 845 8.98 -52.80 -33.65
N GLN A 846 9.79 -52.77 -34.71
CA GLN A 846 9.38 -52.11 -35.97
C GLN A 846 8.10 -52.73 -36.58
N GLU A 847 7.83 -54.00 -36.30
CA GLU A 847 6.62 -54.70 -36.71
C GLU A 847 5.35 -54.08 -36.09
N SER A 848 5.43 -53.60 -34.84
CA SER A 848 4.30 -52.99 -34.11
C SER A 848 4.07 -51.51 -34.43
N LEU A 849 4.92 -50.90 -35.27
CA LEU A 849 4.67 -49.57 -35.85
C LEU A 849 3.62 -49.60 -36.99
N ASN A 850 3.15 -50.79 -37.39
CA ASN A 850 1.99 -50.95 -38.26
C ASN A 850 0.71 -51.01 -37.40
N THR A 851 -0.27 -50.17 -37.71
CA THR A 851 -1.36 -49.80 -36.79
C THR A 851 -2.40 -50.89 -36.49
N GLU A 852 -2.37 -52.05 -37.15
CA GLU A 852 -3.39 -53.10 -36.96
C GLU A 852 -3.04 -54.13 -35.86
N ASN A 853 -1.79 -54.21 -35.41
CA ASN A 853 -1.35 -55.17 -34.37
C ASN A 853 -0.52 -54.52 -33.23
N CYS A 854 -0.50 -53.19 -33.14
CA CYS A 854 0.29 -52.45 -32.15
C CYS A 854 -0.09 -52.75 -30.69
N SER A 855 -1.32 -53.23 -30.45
CA SER A 855 -1.86 -53.55 -29.11
C SER A 855 -1.41 -54.90 -28.56
N VAL A 856 -0.74 -55.73 -29.36
CA VAL A 856 -0.20 -57.05 -28.95
C VAL A 856 1.17 -56.91 -28.26
N TYR A 857 1.82 -55.75 -28.40
CA TYR A 857 3.17 -55.49 -27.89
C TYR A 857 3.10 -54.47 -26.76
N ASN A 858 3.49 -54.90 -25.55
CA ASN A 858 3.50 -54.04 -24.36
C ASN A 858 4.90 -53.48 -24.09
N TRP A 859 4.93 -52.29 -23.49
CA TRP A 859 6.12 -51.62 -22.98
C TRP A 859 5.93 -51.29 -21.49
N THR A 860 7.04 -51.12 -20.79
CA THR A 860 7.10 -50.70 -19.38
C THR A 860 8.14 -49.60 -19.21
N SER A 861 7.90 -48.69 -18.26
CA SER A 861 8.75 -47.55 -17.90
C SER A 861 8.62 -47.31 -16.39
N SER A 862 9.55 -46.55 -15.78
CA SER A 862 9.37 -46.06 -14.42
C SER A 862 9.67 -44.57 -14.30
N ALA A 863 8.90 -43.91 -13.42
CA ALA A 863 9.09 -42.53 -13.01
C ALA A 863 9.07 -42.44 -11.48
N GLU A 864 9.69 -41.42 -10.91
CA GLU A 864 9.52 -41.04 -9.51
C GLU A 864 8.88 -39.65 -9.48
N VAL A 865 7.73 -39.54 -8.82
CA VAL A 865 7.10 -38.25 -8.54
C VAL A 865 7.37 -37.85 -7.10
N SER A 866 7.63 -36.57 -6.84
CA SER A 866 7.82 -36.05 -5.48
C SER A 866 6.97 -34.81 -5.21
N SER A 867 6.69 -34.53 -3.94
CA SER A 867 5.82 -33.44 -3.46
C SER A 867 5.94 -33.30 -1.93
N SER A 868 5.97 -32.06 -1.41
CA SER A 868 5.96 -31.84 0.05
C SER A 868 4.68 -32.28 0.77
N LYS A 869 3.62 -32.56 -0.01
CA LYS A 869 2.35 -33.15 0.44
C LYS A 869 1.92 -34.28 -0.50
N ILE A 870 2.81 -35.25 -0.74
CA ILE A 870 2.54 -36.38 -1.66
C ILE A 870 1.23 -37.10 -1.33
N GLN A 871 0.91 -37.24 -0.04
CA GLN A 871 -0.32 -37.83 0.53
C GLN A 871 -1.63 -37.14 0.08
N GLU A 872 -1.55 -35.88 -0.34
CA GLU A 872 -2.67 -35.06 -0.79
C GLU A 872 -2.53 -34.62 -2.26
N SER A 873 -1.67 -35.29 -3.03
CA SER A 873 -1.40 -34.96 -4.44
C SER A 873 -2.27 -35.81 -5.40
N GLU A 874 -2.58 -35.26 -6.56
CA GLU A 874 -3.29 -35.94 -7.65
C GLU A 874 -2.30 -36.30 -8.77
N ILE A 875 -2.32 -37.54 -9.24
CA ILE A 875 -1.51 -38.03 -10.36
C ILE A 875 -2.42 -38.34 -11.54
N LYS A 876 -2.05 -37.87 -12.74
CA LYS A 876 -2.79 -38.05 -13.99
C LYS A 876 -1.86 -38.43 -15.13
N VAL A 877 -2.37 -39.24 -16.05
CA VAL A 877 -1.68 -39.68 -17.27
C VAL A 877 -2.48 -39.31 -18.51
N SER A 878 -1.82 -39.08 -19.64
CA SER A 878 -2.43 -38.58 -20.89
C SER A 878 -3.39 -39.54 -21.62
N SER A 879 -3.55 -40.77 -21.15
CA SER A 879 -4.37 -41.81 -21.78
C SER A 879 -4.80 -42.85 -20.74
N ASP A 880 -6.08 -43.20 -20.70
CA ASP A 880 -6.65 -44.21 -19.81
C ASP A 880 -6.25 -45.65 -20.20
N GLU A 881 -5.83 -45.86 -21.45
CA GLU A 881 -5.14 -47.07 -21.91
C GLU A 881 -3.73 -47.27 -21.30
N VAL A 882 -3.20 -46.31 -20.52
CA VAL A 882 -1.92 -46.46 -19.77
C VAL A 882 -2.20 -46.83 -18.32
N ILE A 883 -1.64 -47.95 -17.89
CA ILE A 883 -1.76 -48.45 -16.52
C ILE A 883 -0.61 -47.86 -15.68
N LEU A 884 -0.97 -47.13 -14.62
CA LEU A 884 -0.07 -46.72 -13.54
C LEU A 884 -0.18 -47.72 -12.39
N ASP A 885 0.95 -48.21 -11.88
CA ASP A 885 1.06 -49.01 -10.66
C ASP A 885 2.00 -48.30 -9.68
N TYR A 886 1.45 -47.89 -8.53
CA TYR A 886 2.14 -47.12 -7.50
C TYR A 886 1.50 -47.34 -6.14
N MET A 887 2.29 -47.16 -5.07
CA MET A 887 1.79 -47.29 -3.70
C MET A 887 0.78 -46.18 -3.36
N ASN A 888 -0.19 -46.49 -2.50
CA ASN A 888 -1.18 -45.53 -2.03
C ASN A 888 -0.49 -44.29 -1.42
N LEU A 889 -0.90 -43.10 -1.85
CA LEU A 889 -0.16 -41.87 -1.58
C LEU A 889 -0.11 -41.51 -0.10
N THR A 890 -1.15 -41.87 0.67
CA THR A 890 -1.18 -41.69 2.14
C THR A 890 -0.04 -42.40 2.88
N ASP A 891 0.52 -43.44 2.26
CA ASP A 891 1.51 -44.31 2.88
C ASP A 891 2.95 -43.88 2.52
N ALA A 892 3.09 -42.82 1.71
CA ALA A 892 4.34 -42.23 1.27
C ALA A 892 4.68 -40.92 2.04
N ASN A 893 5.97 -40.58 2.08
CA ASN A 893 6.46 -39.40 2.81
C ASN A 893 6.59 -38.14 1.92
N PHE A 894 7.41 -38.24 0.87
CA PHE A 894 7.74 -37.11 -0.01
C PHE A 894 7.93 -37.50 -1.48
N SER A 895 8.21 -38.77 -1.79
CA SER A 895 8.24 -39.27 -3.16
C SER A 895 7.59 -40.66 -3.28
N VAL A 896 7.17 -40.99 -4.50
CA VAL A 896 6.51 -42.23 -4.90
C VAL A 896 7.08 -42.67 -6.25
N GLY A 897 7.62 -43.89 -6.28
CA GLY A 897 7.93 -44.58 -7.53
C GLY A 897 6.64 -45.06 -8.21
N ILE A 898 6.53 -44.79 -9.51
CA ILE A 898 5.43 -45.21 -10.37
C ILE A 898 5.98 -46.12 -11.46
N LEU A 899 5.47 -47.35 -11.53
CA LEU A 899 5.65 -48.23 -12.67
C LEU A 899 4.55 -47.89 -13.70
N ILE A 900 4.96 -47.66 -14.94
CA ILE A 900 4.07 -47.23 -16.03
C ILE A 900 4.09 -48.31 -17.11
N SER A 901 2.92 -48.75 -17.57
CA SER A 901 2.82 -49.75 -18.64
C SER A 901 1.68 -49.46 -19.61
N GLY A 902 1.87 -49.88 -20.86
CA GLY A 902 0.89 -49.71 -21.92
C GLY A 902 1.30 -50.47 -23.17
N HIS A 903 0.53 -50.34 -24.24
CA HIS A 903 0.80 -51.01 -25.52
C HIS A 903 1.31 -50.06 -26.60
N CYS A 904 2.01 -50.60 -27.59
CA CYS A 904 2.75 -49.87 -28.62
C CYS A 904 1.91 -49.03 -29.61
N CYS A 905 0.57 -49.06 -29.51
CA CYS A 905 -0.28 -48.07 -30.20
C CYS A 905 -0.11 -46.66 -29.61
N ILE A 906 0.18 -46.57 -28.31
CA ILE A 906 0.43 -45.33 -27.58
C ILE A 906 1.90 -44.97 -27.81
N GLN A 907 2.19 -43.83 -28.46
CA GLN A 907 3.56 -43.47 -28.88
C GLN A 907 4.18 -42.33 -28.04
N SER A 908 3.36 -41.61 -27.28
CA SER A 908 3.77 -40.55 -26.36
C SER A 908 2.91 -40.62 -25.11
N VAL A 909 3.54 -40.52 -23.94
CA VAL A 909 2.85 -40.48 -22.65
C VAL A 909 3.33 -39.27 -21.89
N VAL A 910 2.37 -38.52 -21.35
CA VAL A 910 2.62 -37.44 -20.39
C VAL A 910 2.11 -37.90 -19.04
N LEU A 911 3.02 -37.99 -18.07
CA LEU A 911 2.68 -38.14 -16.67
C LEU A 911 2.67 -36.75 -16.03
N SER A 912 1.66 -36.47 -15.20
CA SER A 912 1.52 -35.20 -14.48
C SER A 912 1.19 -35.44 -13.02
N ILE A 913 1.84 -34.69 -12.14
CA ILE A 913 1.52 -34.62 -10.71
C ILE A 913 1.06 -33.19 -10.38
N THR A 914 -0.01 -33.08 -9.60
CA THR A 914 -0.51 -31.83 -9.02
C THR A 914 -0.58 -31.97 -7.50
N ASP A 915 0.03 -31.09 -6.71
CA ASP A 915 -0.07 -31.14 -5.26
C ASP A 915 -1.32 -30.42 -4.70
N LYS A 916 -1.59 -30.61 -3.40
CA LYS A 916 -2.70 -29.97 -2.67
C LYS A 916 -2.66 -28.44 -2.66
N ASN A 917 -1.53 -27.83 -3.01
CA ASN A 917 -1.33 -26.38 -3.08
C ASN A 917 -1.40 -25.85 -4.52
N GLY A 918 -1.58 -26.73 -5.53
CA GLY A 918 -1.65 -26.39 -6.95
C GLY A 918 -0.30 -26.33 -7.67
N TYR A 919 0.80 -26.76 -7.04
CA TYR A 919 2.07 -26.97 -7.75
C TYR A 919 1.92 -28.16 -8.70
N PHE A 920 2.47 -28.02 -9.90
CA PHE A 920 2.24 -28.93 -11.02
C PHE A 920 3.54 -29.16 -11.78
N ASP A 921 3.86 -30.41 -12.05
CA ASP A 921 4.97 -30.77 -12.94
C ASP A 921 4.61 -31.95 -13.86
N GLN A 922 5.32 -32.05 -14.99
CA GLN A 922 5.06 -33.00 -16.07
C GLN A 922 6.34 -33.62 -16.61
N CYS A 923 6.31 -34.95 -16.75
CA CYS A 923 7.36 -35.70 -17.41
C CYS A 923 6.83 -36.44 -18.66
N ASP A 924 7.32 -35.97 -19.80
CA ASP A 924 6.98 -36.45 -21.15
C ASP A 924 7.97 -37.53 -21.60
N PHE A 925 7.48 -38.66 -22.09
CA PHE A 925 8.31 -39.63 -22.82
C PHE A 925 7.66 -40.14 -24.11
N VAL A 926 8.50 -40.36 -25.11
CA VAL A 926 8.12 -40.72 -26.47
C VAL A 926 8.80 -42.03 -26.86
N LEU A 927 8.00 -43.02 -27.27
CA LEU A 927 8.44 -44.39 -27.53
C LEU A 927 9.16 -44.56 -28.89
N SER A 928 9.03 -43.59 -29.80
CA SER A 928 9.71 -43.58 -31.10
C SER A 928 10.14 -42.18 -31.53
N ASN A 929 11.43 -42.03 -31.87
CA ASN A 929 11.99 -40.81 -32.47
C ASN A 929 11.95 -40.82 -34.02
N GLN A 930 11.19 -41.73 -34.65
CA GLN A 930 11.00 -41.73 -36.10
C GLN A 930 9.63 -41.17 -36.48
N PRO A 931 9.53 -40.32 -37.51
CA PRO A 931 8.24 -39.86 -38.02
C PRO A 931 7.46 -41.04 -38.61
N LEU A 932 6.15 -41.08 -38.34
CA LEU A 932 5.24 -42.05 -38.95
C LEU A 932 5.34 -41.98 -40.48
N THR A 933 5.93 -43.02 -41.06
CA THR A 933 6.07 -43.13 -42.51
C THR A 933 4.72 -43.55 -43.06
N VAL A 934 3.98 -42.61 -43.65
CA VAL A 934 2.66 -42.90 -44.25
C VAL A 934 2.85 -43.82 -45.45
N VAL A 935 2.63 -45.12 -45.24
CA VAL A 935 2.65 -46.13 -46.31
C VAL A 935 1.38 -45.96 -47.14
N VAL A 936 1.46 -45.09 -48.15
CA VAL A 936 0.43 -44.97 -49.19
C VAL A 936 0.44 -46.26 -50.01
N TYR A 937 -0.50 -47.16 -49.74
CA TYR A 937 -0.64 -48.42 -50.49
C TYR A 937 -0.95 -48.15 -51.98
N PRO A 938 -0.05 -48.50 -52.92
CA PRO A 938 -0.38 -48.44 -54.34
C PRO A 938 -1.33 -49.60 -54.67
N THR A 939 -2.55 -49.28 -55.10
CA THR A 939 -3.53 -50.29 -55.50
C THR A 939 -3.12 -50.93 -56.83
N LYS A 940 -2.46 -52.10 -56.82
CA LYS A 940 -2.54 -53.03 -57.96
C LYS A 940 -2.36 -54.53 -57.71
N GLU A 941 -3.20 -55.22 -58.47
CA GLU A 941 -3.41 -56.63 -58.78
C GLU A 941 -2.21 -57.62 -58.69
N ILE A 942 -2.52 -58.75 -58.05
CA ILE A 942 -1.92 -60.10 -58.08
C ILE A 942 -1.68 -60.58 -59.54
N PRO A 943 -0.52 -61.21 -59.90
CA PRO A 943 -0.44 -62.68 -59.86
C PRO A 943 0.94 -63.36 -59.61
N THR A 944 0.99 -64.09 -58.48
CA THR A 944 1.43 -65.50 -58.32
C THR A 944 2.84 -66.03 -58.71
N THR A 945 3.41 -66.76 -57.74
CA THR A 945 4.01 -68.13 -57.79
C THR A 945 5.53 -68.43 -57.92
N VAL A 946 5.94 -69.40 -57.08
CA VAL A 946 6.97 -70.47 -57.24
C VAL A 946 8.44 -70.22 -56.79
N LYS A 947 8.68 -70.66 -55.54
CA LYS A 947 9.69 -71.64 -55.03
C LYS A 947 11.22 -71.40 -55.05
N GLU A 948 11.78 -71.87 -53.92
CA GLU A 948 13.03 -72.66 -53.72
C GLU A 948 14.40 -72.02 -54.02
N ALA A 949 15.45 -72.09 -53.19
CA ALA A 949 15.73 -72.53 -51.81
C ALA A 949 17.29 -72.68 -51.74
N THR A 950 17.84 -72.91 -50.53
CA THR A 950 19.09 -73.70 -50.27
C THR A 950 20.46 -73.18 -50.78
N THR A 951 21.58 -73.20 -50.02
CA THR A 951 21.89 -73.33 -48.57
C THR A 951 23.43 -73.25 -48.34
N VAL A 952 23.89 -73.20 -47.07
CA VAL A 952 25.12 -73.86 -46.54
C VAL A 952 26.48 -73.27 -46.99
N THR A 953 27.51 -73.00 -46.15
CA THR A 953 27.75 -72.95 -44.68
C THR A 953 28.90 -71.90 -44.44
N THR A 954 29.83 -71.87 -43.45
CA THR A 954 30.31 -72.78 -42.38
C THR A 954 31.03 -72.03 -41.25
N THR A 955 31.48 -72.81 -40.27
CA THR A 955 32.17 -72.52 -38.99
C THR A 955 33.71 -72.48 -39.17
N ASP A 956 34.61 -72.24 -38.19
CA ASP A 956 34.63 -72.52 -36.73
C ASP A 956 35.54 -71.55 -35.91
N GLU A 957 35.15 -71.28 -34.65
CA GLU A 957 35.87 -71.35 -33.35
C GLU A 957 37.41 -71.03 -33.18
N GLN A 958 37.99 -70.61 -32.02
CA GLN A 958 37.60 -70.48 -30.58
C GLN A 958 38.63 -69.66 -29.72
N VAL A 959 38.36 -69.48 -28.39
CA VAL A 959 39.29 -69.16 -27.25
C VAL A 959 39.69 -67.68 -26.88
N SER A 960 39.16 -67.19 -25.73
CA SER A 960 39.77 -66.49 -24.52
C SER A 960 41.07 -65.63 -24.56
N SER A 961 41.34 -64.67 -23.63
CA SER A 961 40.56 -64.06 -22.50
C SER A 961 41.22 -62.82 -21.84
N ASN A 962 40.44 -62.09 -21.01
CA ASN A 962 40.77 -61.26 -19.82
C ASN A 962 41.30 -59.79 -19.88
N TYR A 963 40.83 -59.04 -18.87
CA TYR A 963 41.03 -57.64 -18.42
C TYR A 963 42.38 -57.40 -17.68
N PRO A 964 42.89 -56.16 -17.40
CA PRO A 964 42.22 -55.09 -16.61
C PRO A 964 42.51 -53.60 -17.00
N THR A 965 42.55 -52.68 -16.01
CA THR A 965 42.10 -51.26 -16.07
C THR A 965 43.18 -50.17 -15.82
N THR A 966 42.73 -48.90 -15.77
CA THR A 966 43.22 -47.70 -15.02
C THR A 966 44.19 -46.66 -15.67
N ASP A 967 43.70 -45.40 -15.64
CA ASP A 967 44.30 -44.07 -15.38
C ASP A 967 45.39 -43.38 -16.24
N ILE A 968 44.95 -42.35 -16.98
CA ILE A 968 45.29 -40.90 -16.88
C ILE A 968 46.75 -40.48 -16.52
N LEU A 969 47.47 -39.79 -17.43
CA LEU A 969 47.69 -38.30 -17.41
C LEU A 969 48.52 -37.82 -18.65
N LEU A 970 48.59 -36.49 -18.84
CA LEU A 970 49.27 -35.72 -19.90
C LEU A 970 50.81 -35.66 -19.79
N SER A 971 51.48 -35.28 -20.90
CA SER A 971 52.72 -34.49 -20.88
C SER A 971 52.87 -33.62 -22.15
N GLU A 972 53.75 -32.61 -22.11
CA GLU A 972 53.85 -31.50 -23.08
C GLU A 972 55.03 -31.64 -24.07
N THR A 973 55.10 -30.81 -25.12
CA THR A 973 56.24 -29.87 -25.39
C THR A 973 56.02 -29.03 -26.66
N SER A 974 56.94 -28.09 -26.96
CA SER A 974 56.79 -26.93 -27.86
C SER A 974 57.89 -26.82 -28.93
N THR A 975 57.70 -25.98 -29.97
CA THR A 975 58.64 -24.93 -30.48
C THR A 975 58.12 -24.20 -31.74
N THR A 976 58.90 -23.23 -32.28
CA THR A 976 58.52 -22.18 -33.25
C THR A 976 58.98 -22.45 -34.70
N ASP A 977 58.46 -21.72 -35.71
CA ASP A 977 59.28 -20.79 -36.55
C ASP A 977 58.60 -20.10 -37.80
N ILE A 978 58.78 -18.76 -37.89
CA ILE A 978 59.32 -17.95 -39.03
C ILE A 978 58.57 -17.75 -40.40
N PHE A 979 58.14 -16.47 -40.62
CA PHE A 979 58.33 -15.56 -41.80
C PHE A 979 57.32 -15.27 -42.96
N THR A 980 57.35 -13.97 -43.33
CA THR A 980 57.15 -13.28 -44.65
C THR A 980 55.77 -13.00 -45.31
N THR A 981 55.29 -11.77 -45.08
CA THR A 981 54.97 -10.71 -46.07
C THR A 981 54.32 -10.99 -47.44
N VAL A 982 53.29 -10.19 -47.76
CA VAL A 982 53.18 -9.50 -49.07
C VAL A 982 52.89 -8.01 -48.82
N THR A 983 53.56 -7.11 -49.56
CA THR A 983 53.32 -5.66 -49.55
C THR A 983 52.63 -5.22 -50.84
N THR A 984 51.74 -4.23 -50.76
CA THR A 984 51.53 -3.26 -51.85
C THR A 984 51.39 -1.86 -51.25
N LYS A 985 51.98 -0.87 -51.93
CA LYS A 985 51.95 0.56 -51.57
C LYS A 985 52.04 1.36 -52.87
N THR A 986 51.21 2.38 -53.04
CA THR A 986 51.38 3.34 -54.14
C THR A 986 50.80 4.69 -53.74
N ASP A 987 51.67 5.69 -53.58
CA ASP A 987 51.31 7.07 -53.26
C ASP A 987 50.98 7.86 -54.53
N LYS A 988 50.15 8.92 -54.44
CA LYS A 988 50.42 10.25 -55.04
C LYS A 988 49.37 11.34 -54.72
N GLN A 989 49.71 12.17 -53.73
CA GLN A 989 49.88 13.64 -53.79
C GLN A 989 48.99 14.58 -54.63
N ASN A 990 48.70 15.74 -54.00
CA ASN A 990 48.55 17.13 -54.51
C ASN A 990 47.19 17.55 -55.14
N GLN A 991 46.55 18.70 -54.85
CA GLN A 991 46.96 19.95 -54.16
C GLN A 991 45.77 20.97 -54.08
N GLU A 992 45.74 21.79 -53.02
CA GLU A 992 45.13 23.13 -52.77
C GLU A 992 43.90 23.64 -53.57
N ASP A 993 42.85 24.10 -52.84
CA ASP A 993 42.49 25.54 -52.77
C ASP A 993 41.57 25.85 -51.55
N ASP A 994 41.44 27.13 -51.14
CA ASP A 994 40.86 27.58 -49.86
C ASP A 994 39.33 27.83 -49.83
N SER A 995 38.66 27.55 -48.68
CA SER A 995 38.17 28.59 -47.74
C SER A 995 37.05 28.20 -46.74
N ALA A 996 37.26 28.61 -45.48
CA ALA A 996 36.27 29.06 -44.47
C ALA A 996 35.02 28.22 -44.07
N ALA A 997 35.20 27.33 -43.08
CA ALA A 997 34.23 27.14 -41.98
C ALA A 997 34.95 26.64 -40.72
N ILE A 998 34.76 27.29 -39.55
CA ILE A 998 35.43 26.91 -38.29
C ILE A 998 34.43 26.18 -37.37
N GLY A 999 34.69 24.91 -37.09
CA GLY A 999 33.92 24.14 -36.12
C GLY A 999 34.45 22.72 -35.87
N THR A 1000 34.64 22.37 -34.60
CA THR A 1000 35.05 21.06 -34.06
C THR A 1000 36.51 20.59 -34.30
N ALA A 1001 36.98 19.69 -33.42
CA ALA A 1001 38.24 18.93 -33.44
C ALA A 1001 39.42 19.36 -32.52
N LEU A 1002 39.16 19.61 -31.23
CA LEU A 1002 40.15 19.38 -30.15
C LEU A 1002 39.76 18.14 -29.32
N GLY A 1003 39.75 16.97 -29.97
CA GLY A 1003 39.72 15.68 -29.30
C GLY A 1003 41.11 15.29 -28.78
N PHE A 1004 41.16 14.43 -27.75
CA PHE A 1004 42.38 13.84 -27.18
C PHE A 1004 43.39 14.79 -26.49
N SER A 1005 42.94 15.55 -25.47
CA SER A 1005 43.84 16.13 -24.46
C SER A 1005 43.44 15.86 -23.00
N PHE A 1006 42.16 15.62 -22.71
CA PHE A 1006 41.64 15.56 -21.33
C PHE A 1006 42.17 14.35 -20.53
N LEU A 1007 42.24 13.16 -21.15
CA LEU A 1007 42.74 11.95 -20.48
C LEU A 1007 44.23 12.06 -20.10
N GLY A 1008 45.01 12.80 -20.91
CA GLY A 1008 46.41 13.11 -20.63
C GLY A 1008 46.56 14.07 -19.44
N LEU A 1009 45.70 15.09 -19.34
CA LEU A 1009 45.68 15.99 -18.18
C LEU A 1009 45.37 15.24 -16.87
N ILE A 1010 44.39 14.32 -16.89
CA ILE A 1010 44.02 13.52 -15.72
C ILE A 1010 45.19 12.64 -15.27
N LEU A 1011 45.87 11.95 -16.20
CA LEU A 1011 47.06 11.15 -15.88
C LEU A 1011 48.22 11.99 -15.31
N VAL A 1012 48.42 13.21 -15.81
CA VAL A 1012 49.43 14.14 -15.27
C VAL A 1012 49.06 14.61 -13.87
N LEU A 1013 47.78 14.95 -13.60
CA LEU A 1013 47.33 15.29 -12.24
C LEU A 1013 47.52 14.12 -11.27
N PHE A 1014 47.17 12.89 -11.68
CA PHE A 1014 47.33 11.70 -10.85
C PHE A 1014 48.80 11.45 -10.49
N MET A 1015 49.72 11.61 -11.46
CA MET A 1015 51.16 11.51 -11.22
C MET A 1015 51.69 12.61 -10.28
N ILE A 1016 51.20 13.86 -10.41
CA ILE A 1016 51.58 14.96 -9.51
C ILE A 1016 51.15 14.66 -8.07
N ILE A 1017 49.90 14.21 -7.86
CA ILE A 1017 49.39 13.84 -6.53
C ILE A 1017 50.20 12.68 -5.93
N LEU A 1018 50.55 11.68 -6.74
CA LEU A 1018 51.36 10.53 -6.30
C LEU A 1018 52.79 10.95 -5.91
N PHE A 1019 53.44 11.83 -6.67
CA PHE A 1019 54.77 12.34 -6.34
C PHE A 1019 54.78 13.28 -5.12
N CYS A 1020 53.74 14.10 -4.94
CA CYS A 1020 53.65 15.01 -3.78
C CYS A 1020 53.52 14.25 -2.44
N LYS A 1021 52.88 13.07 -2.42
CA LYS A 1021 52.83 12.22 -1.21
C LYS A 1021 54.16 11.52 -0.85
N ILE A 1022 55.20 11.61 -1.69
CA ILE A 1022 56.47 10.88 -1.51
C ILE A 1022 57.59 11.71 -0.84
N LYS A 1023 57.39 13.02 -0.61
CA LYS A 1023 58.37 13.88 0.10
C LYS A 1023 57.83 14.47 1.40
N GLY A 1024 57.89 13.69 2.47
CA GLY A 1024 57.46 14.05 3.83
C GLY A 1024 58.29 13.41 4.95
N SER A 1025 59.58 13.73 5.00
CA SER A 1025 60.55 13.55 6.12
C SER A 1025 59.98 13.03 7.46
N SER A 1026 60.11 11.75 7.82
CA SER A 1026 61.28 11.11 8.48
C SER A 1026 61.78 11.76 9.80
N ASN A 1027 61.71 11.02 10.92
CA ASN A 1027 62.82 10.80 11.88
C ASN A 1027 62.44 9.95 13.12
N TYR A 1028 63.28 8.96 13.46
CA TYR A 1028 63.59 8.32 14.78
C TYR A 1028 62.45 7.92 15.79
N ASN A 1029 62.54 6.84 16.59
CA ASN A 1029 63.62 5.86 16.81
C ASN A 1029 63.10 4.48 17.29
N LEU A 1030 63.98 3.49 17.32
CA LEU A 1030 63.77 2.13 17.85
C LEU A 1030 63.81 2.10 19.42
N PRO A 1031 63.28 1.06 20.12
CA PRO A 1031 63.86 -0.31 20.10
C PRO A 1031 62.83 -1.47 19.97
N VAL A 1032 63.33 -2.70 19.87
CA VAL A 1032 62.58 -3.98 19.70
C VAL A 1032 63.09 -5.02 20.73
N VAL A 1033 62.35 -6.13 20.91
CA VAL A 1033 62.80 -7.52 21.25
C VAL A 1033 62.27 -8.13 22.57
N LEU A 1034 61.78 -9.39 22.47
CA LEU A 1034 61.38 -10.37 23.54
C LEU A 1034 60.15 -10.01 24.39
N SER A 1035 59.35 -10.95 24.94
CA SER A 1035 59.26 -12.43 24.86
C SER A 1035 57.82 -12.87 25.21
N LYS A 1036 57.13 -13.74 24.46
CA LYS A 1036 57.27 -15.21 24.38
C LYS A 1036 57.03 -15.95 25.72
N TYR A 1037 55.80 -16.38 26.02
CA TYR A 1037 55.42 -17.80 26.23
C TYR A 1037 53.90 -17.99 26.49
N ARG A 1038 53.44 -19.24 26.38
CA ARG A 1038 52.08 -19.77 26.66
C ARG A 1038 52.28 -20.97 27.59
N ASN A 1039 51.58 -21.07 28.74
CA ASN A 1039 51.17 -22.35 29.37
C ASN A 1039 50.46 -22.24 30.75
N LEU A 1040 49.39 -23.04 30.88
CA LEU A 1040 49.04 -23.96 31.99
C LEU A 1040 48.83 -23.46 33.46
N LYS A 1041 47.54 -23.57 33.87
CA LYS A 1041 46.98 -24.39 34.97
C LYS A 1041 47.38 -24.20 36.46
N GLU A 1042 46.34 -24.38 37.30
CA GLU A 1042 46.31 -25.05 38.62
C GLU A 1042 47.01 -24.37 39.83
N ASP A 1043 46.47 -24.39 41.06
CA ASP A 1043 45.14 -24.81 41.54
C ASP A 1043 44.82 -24.20 42.94
N GLY A 1044 43.55 -24.26 43.35
CA GLY A 1044 43.15 -24.52 44.75
C GLY A 1044 43.15 -23.38 45.77
N THR A 1045 41.96 -23.02 46.28
CA THR A 1045 41.50 -23.55 47.59
C THR A 1045 39.99 -23.34 47.81
N ASN A 1046 39.37 -24.25 48.58
CA ASN A 1046 37.93 -24.27 48.88
C ASN A 1046 37.55 -23.27 50.00
N VAL A 1047 36.28 -23.12 50.41
CA VAL A 1047 35.59 -24.01 51.38
C VAL A 1047 34.08 -23.69 51.50
N LEU A 1048 33.22 -24.68 51.16
CA LEU A 1048 31.88 -25.01 51.74
C LEU A 1048 30.65 -24.08 51.52
N GLU A 1049 29.40 -24.57 51.30
CA GLU A 1049 28.86 -25.91 50.92
C GLU A 1049 27.32 -25.90 50.61
N VAL A 1050 26.76 -27.03 50.10
CA VAL A 1050 25.33 -27.51 50.19
C VAL A 1050 24.21 -26.71 49.46
N ASP A 1051 23.24 -27.28 48.72
CA ASP A 1051 23.03 -28.65 48.17
C ASP A 1051 22.60 -28.60 46.67
N VAL A 1052 21.72 -29.51 46.18
CA VAL A 1052 21.90 -30.09 44.84
C VAL A 1052 20.62 -30.70 44.21
N LYS A 1053 20.79 -31.56 43.19
CA LYS A 1053 19.85 -32.48 42.49
C LYS A 1053 18.99 -31.96 41.32
N LEU A 1054 19.52 -32.24 40.13
CA LEU A 1054 18.83 -32.99 39.05
C LEU A 1054 19.09 -34.51 39.26
N PRO A 1055 18.65 -35.47 38.40
CA PRO A 1055 17.57 -35.50 37.37
C PRO A 1055 16.64 -36.75 37.49
N LYS A 1056 15.66 -36.93 36.59
CA LYS A 1056 15.44 -38.13 35.70
C LYS A 1056 13.98 -38.33 35.24
N CYS A 1057 13.81 -39.16 34.20
CA CYS A 1057 12.57 -39.38 33.42
C CYS A 1057 11.83 -40.68 33.79
N GLN A 1058 10.53 -40.78 33.46
CA GLN A 1058 9.85 -42.05 33.16
C GLN A 1058 8.61 -41.87 32.26
N LYS A 1059 8.14 -42.95 31.61
CA LYS A 1059 6.94 -43.03 30.75
C LYS A 1059 5.77 -43.77 31.50
N PRO A 1060 4.81 -44.51 30.86
CA PRO A 1060 3.43 -44.02 30.67
C PRO A 1060 2.32 -44.99 31.14
N TYR A 1061 1.06 -44.54 31.18
CA TYR A 1061 -0.19 -45.34 31.10
C TYR A 1061 -1.34 -44.36 30.72
N SER A 1062 -2.33 -44.60 29.83
CA SER A 1062 -2.84 -45.78 29.08
C SER A 1062 -3.93 -46.62 29.75
N THR A 1063 -5.20 -46.24 29.54
CA THR A 1063 -6.42 -47.06 29.35
C THR A 1063 -7.49 -46.08 28.83
N ASP A 1064 -8.09 -46.18 27.65
CA ASP A 1064 -8.80 -47.29 26.98
C ASP A 1064 -10.07 -47.76 27.70
N LEU A 1065 -11.23 -47.48 27.10
CA LEU A 1065 -12.15 -48.49 26.56
C LEU A 1065 -13.22 -47.82 25.66
N GLY A 1066 -13.81 -48.58 24.73
CA GLY A 1066 -14.83 -48.12 23.79
C GLY A 1066 -16.26 -48.15 24.35
N ASP A 1067 -17.32 -48.29 23.55
CA ASP A 1067 -17.38 -48.77 22.15
C ASP A 1067 -18.55 -48.12 21.37
N GLU A 1068 -18.48 -48.20 20.03
CA GLU A 1068 -19.50 -48.73 19.07
C GLU A 1068 -21.02 -48.69 19.46
N ILE A 1069 -22.03 -48.53 18.58
CA ILE A 1069 -22.18 -48.84 17.14
C ILE A 1069 -23.27 -47.92 16.48
N ASP A 1070 -23.20 -47.82 15.15
CA ASP A 1070 -24.33 -47.96 14.19
C ASP A 1070 -24.98 -46.74 13.51
N SER A 1071 -25.85 -47.06 12.55
CA SER A 1071 -26.08 -46.34 11.29
C SER A 1071 -27.56 -46.38 10.87
N SER A 1072 -28.02 -45.31 10.21
CA SER A 1072 -29.10 -45.33 9.18
C SER A 1072 -29.27 -43.89 8.65
N ASN A 1073 -29.41 -43.55 7.36
CA ASN A 1073 -29.73 -44.22 6.08
C ASN A 1073 -31.17 -43.96 5.57
N THR A 1074 -31.26 -43.15 4.50
CA THR A 1074 -32.29 -43.09 3.41
C THR A 1074 -33.72 -42.54 3.61
N GLN A 1075 -34.26 -42.09 2.46
CA GLN A 1075 -35.64 -41.68 2.10
C GLN A 1075 -36.06 -40.25 2.53
N GLY A 1076 -36.66 -39.40 1.67
CA GLY A 1076 -36.98 -39.47 0.23
C GLY A 1076 -37.37 -38.05 -0.28
N SER A 1077 -37.24 -37.62 -1.54
CA SER A 1077 -37.78 -38.16 -2.81
C SER A 1077 -39.31 -38.36 -2.78
N GLU A 1078 -40.14 -37.79 -3.66
CA GLU A 1078 -39.93 -36.87 -4.81
C GLU A 1078 -41.31 -36.36 -5.33
N LEU A 1079 -41.37 -35.83 -6.57
CA LEU A 1079 -42.56 -35.57 -7.41
C LEU A 1079 -43.50 -34.41 -7.02
N GLU A 1080 -44.19 -33.70 -7.94
CA GLU A 1080 -43.95 -33.34 -9.37
C GLU A 1080 -44.82 -32.05 -9.63
N LYS A 1081 -44.36 -30.93 -10.24
CA LYS A 1081 -43.89 -30.66 -11.62
C LYS A 1081 -45.05 -30.26 -12.59
N LYS A 1082 -44.73 -29.42 -13.59
CA LYS A 1082 -45.53 -29.00 -14.79
C LYS A 1082 -46.56 -27.86 -14.61
N MET A 1083 -46.82 -26.99 -15.60
CA MET A 1083 -46.14 -26.59 -16.87
C MET A 1083 -46.76 -25.30 -17.48
N SER A 1084 -46.14 -24.76 -18.55
CA SER A 1084 -46.61 -23.69 -19.49
C SER A 1084 -46.69 -22.27 -18.91
N GLU A 1085 -46.06 -21.24 -19.52
CA GLU A 1085 -46.27 -20.63 -20.86
C GLU A 1085 -47.62 -19.89 -20.96
N ASP A 1086 -47.70 -18.63 -21.41
CA ASP A 1086 -47.20 -18.13 -22.72
C ASP A 1086 -46.69 -16.65 -22.71
N LYS A 1087 -46.61 -16.01 -23.89
CA LYS A 1087 -45.71 -14.86 -24.22
C LYS A 1087 -46.39 -13.47 -24.40
N SER A 1088 -45.53 -12.47 -24.69
CA SER A 1088 -45.75 -11.22 -25.47
C SER A 1088 -46.49 -10.05 -24.76
N ILE A 1089 -45.86 -8.92 -24.36
CA ILE A 1089 -45.11 -7.89 -25.14
C ILE A 1089 -45.91 -7.51 -26.40
N PRO A 1090 -46.38 -6.24 -26.62
CA PRO A 1090 -45.46 -5.09 -26.69
C PRO A 1090 -45.99 -3.66 -26.37
N THR A 1091 -45.03 -2.73 -26.23
CA THR A 1091 -45.09 -1.27 -26.59
C THR A 1091 -46.12 -0.33 -25.91
N ASN A 1092 -45.87 0.97 -25.71
CA ASN A 1092 -44.64 1.76 -25.47
C ASN A 1092 -45.05 3.22 -25.15
N SER A 1093 -44.13 3.98 -24.54
CA SER A 1093 -43.91 5.44 -24.74
C SER A 1093 -44.85 6.51 -24.12
N VAL A 1094 -44.21 7.68 -23.90
CA VAL A 1094 -44.74 9.05 -23.68
C VAL A 1094 -45.09 9.47 -22.24
N ASN A 1095 -44.08 10.11 -21.63
CA ASN A 1095 -44.05 11.15 -20.57
C ASN A 1095 -45.02 12.35 -20.83
N PRO A 1096 -45.10 13.42 -19.98
CA PRO A 1096 -44.48 13.69 -18.67
C PRO A 1096 -45.46 14.28 -17.61
N ASP A 1097 -44.93 14.85 -16.52
CA ASP A 1097 -45.52 15.91 -15.66
C ASP A 1097 -46.79 15.57 -14.83
N THR A 1098 -47.13 16.20 -13.70
CA THR A 1098 -46.55 17.35 -12.96
C THR A 1098 -46.80 17.26 -11.44
N SER A 1099 -45.96 17.91 -10.63
CA SER A 1099 -46.22 18.61 -9.35
C SER A 1099 -47.39 18.24 -8.38
N ASP A 1100 -47.00 18.09 -7.09
CA ASP A 1100 -47.59 18.75 -5.90
C ASP A 1100 -48.82 18.20 -5.12
N ILE A 1101 -48.78 18.51 -3.80
CA ILE A 1101 -49.86 18.65 -2.79
C ILE A 1101 -50.39 17.39 -2.04
N ILE A 1102 -49.79 17.21 -0.85
CA ILE A 1102 -50.29 16.63 0.43
C ILE A 1102 -51.54 17.43 0.94
N PRO A 1103 -52.50 16.94 1.79
CA PRO A 1103 -52.57 15.71 2.63
C PRO A 1103 -53.91 14.90 2.56
N ALA A 1104 -54.01 13.77 3.31
CA ALA A 1104 -54.84 13.68 4.54
C ALA A 1104 -55.38 12.27 4.95
N ALA A 1105 -54.88 11.78 6.10
CA ALA A 1105 -55.60 11.11 7.21
C ALA A 1105 -56.35 9.75 7.05
N ASN A 1106 -56.38 9.03 8.19
CA ASN A 1106 -57.37 8.02 8.63
C ASN A 1106 -57.40 6.63 7.95
N GLN A 1107 -57.74 5.51 8.63
CA GLN A 1107 -57.71 5.15 10.08
C GLN A 1107 -57.96 3.62 10.25
N ASN A 1108 -57.99 3.13 11.50
CA ASN A 1108 -58.33 1.76 11.97
C ASN A 1108 -57.18 0.72 11.81
N ALA A 1109 -56.66 0.00 12.81
CA ALA A 1109 -57.07 -0.39 14.19
C ALA A 1109 -57.89 -1.70 14.32
N ALA A 1110 -57.88 -2.25 15.55
CA ALA A 1110 -58.42 -3.55 16.02
C ALA A 1110 -57.56 -4.81 15.72
N TYR A 1111 -57.40 -5.80 16.61
CA TYR A 1111 -57.54 -5.86 18.08
C TYR A 1111 -56.81 -7.12 18.63
N CYS A 1112 -56.52 -7.19 19.94
CA CYS A 1112 -55.94 -8.37 20.63
C CYS A 1112 -57.03 -9.45 20.91
N PRO A 1113 -56.76 -10.64 21.52
CA PRO A 1113 -56.37 -10.72 22.96
C PRO A 1113 -55.53 -11.94 23.46
N GLU A 1114 -54.64 -11.65 24.42
CA GLU A 1114 -54.52 -12.28 25.77
C GLU A 1114 -54.02 -13.73 26.08
N ASN A 1115 -53.36 -13.78 27.26
CA ASN A 1115 -53.24 -14.84 28.29
C ASN A 1115 -52.29 -16.06 28.06
N ASP A 1116 -51.63 -16.64 29.09
CA ASP A 1116 -51.72 -16.39 30.55
C ASP A 1116 -50.39 -16.67 31.32
N GLU A 1117 -50.37 -16.36 32.63
CA GLU A 1117 -49.27 -16.55 33.60
C GLU A 1117 -48.92 -18.06 33.87
N LYS A 1118 -47.83 -18.48 34.56
CA LYS A 1118 -47.55 -18.30 36.03
C LYS A 1118 -46.30 -19.13 36.49
N ASN A 1119 -45.52 -18.62 37.46
CA ASN A 1119 -44.93 -19.30 38.66
C ASN A 1119 -44.07 -20.62 38.55
N LYS A 1120 -43.06 -20.94 39.39
CA LYS A 1120 -42.31 -20.25 40.49
C LYS A 1120 -41.16 -21.14 41.07
N ASN A 1121 -40.21 -20.53 41.82
CA ASN A 1121 -39.33 -21.10 42.88
C ASN A 1121 -38.25 -22.15 42.47
N ASP A 1122 -37.11 -22.38 43.18
CA ASP A 1122 -36.32 -21.65 44.20
C ASP A 1122 -34.92 -22.34 44.40
N VAL A 1123 -34.04 -21.74 45.24
CA VAL A 1123 -32.85 -22.31 45.96
C VAL A 1123 -31.46 -22.32 45.28
N ASP A 1124 -30.73 -21.24 45.55
CA ASP A 1124 -29.33 -21.11 46.01
C ASP A 1124 -28.23 -22.20 45.86
N GLN A 1125 -27.13 -21.73 45.23
CA GLN A 1125 -25.71 -21.69 45.70
C GLN A 1125 -24.89 -22.97 46.03
N ASN A 1126 -23.76 -23.10 45.34
CA ASN A 1126 -22.45 -22.97 46.00
C ASN A 1126 -21.29 -22.59 45.03
N SER A 1127 -20.19 -22.02 45.56
CA SER A 1127 -18.95 -21.68 44.85
C SER A 1127 -17.89 -22.82 44.99
N SER A 1128 -16.63 -22.80 44.52
CA SER A 1128 -15.66 -21.69 44.41
C SER A 1128 -14.44 -21.96 43.50
N THR A 1129 -13.97 -20.87 42.89
CA THR A 1129 -12.60 -20.49 42.45
C THR A 1129 -11.34 -21.32 42.81
N VAL A 1130 -10.45 -21.49 41.82
CA VAL A 1130 -8.96 -21.31 41.83
C VAL A 1130 -8.59 -20.90 40.39
N SER A 1131 -8.12 -19.71 39.99
CA SER A 1131 -7.13 -18.71 40.45
C SER A 1131 -5.67 -18.98 40.00
N PHE A 1132 -5.13 -18.11 39.15
CA PHE A 1132 -3.69 -17.96 38.88
C PHE A 1132 -3.31 -16.47 38.86
N ASN A 1133 -2.11 -16.13 39.34
CA ASN A 1133 -1.67 -14.75 39.55
C ASN A 1133 -0.96 -14.14 38.33
N LEU A 1134 -1.07 -12.82 38.19
CA LEU A 1134 -0.04 -11.97 37.58
C LEU A 1134 0.95 -11.51 38.66
N ASP A 1135 2.15 -11.10 38.27
CA ASP A 1135 2.75 -9.85 38.79
C ASP A 1135 3.90 -9.33 37.91
N ASN A 1136 4.24 -8.04 38.10
CA ASN A 1136 5.43 -7.32 37.58
C ASN A 1136 5.53 -7.02 36.07
N ILE A 1137 4.93 -5.90 35.64
CA ILE A 1137 5.64 -4.86 34.86
C ILE A 1137 5.47 -3.54 35.60
N GLN A 1138 6.54 -2.76 35.75
CA GLN A 1138 6.52 -1.47 36.45
C GLN A 1138 6.27 -0.27 35.53
N GLN A 1139 5.83 0.81 36.17
CA GLN A 1139 5.56 2.16 35.67
C GLN A 1139 6.53 2.66 34.59
N ILE A 1140 5.97 3.34 33.58
CA ILE A 1140 6.66 4.41 32.85
C ILE A 1140 6.00 5.72 33.29
N ASP A 1141 6.84 6.71 33.64
CA ASP A 1141 6.42 8.03 34.15
C ASP A 1141 6.47 9.07 33.02
N THR A 1142 5.43 9.89 32.87
CA THR A 1142 5.32 10.87 31.78
C THR A 1142 5.53 12.29 32.30
N LYS A 1143 6.77 12.79 32.19
CA LYS A 1143 7.11 14.19 32.45
C LYS A 1143 8.17 14.75 31.51
N SER A 1144 8.03 16.06 31.27
CA SER A 1144 8.99 17.00 30.72
C SER A 1144 9.40 16.84 29.25
N ALA A 1145 9.12 17.88 28.45
CA ALA A 1145 10.19 18.77 27.97
C ALA A 1145 9.63 20.09 27.39
N GLU A 1146 9.33 21.07 28.25
CA GLU A 1146 9.66 22.46 27.90
C GLU A 1146 11.09 22.70 28.41
N GLU A 1147 12.02 23.10 27.54
CA GLU A 1147 13.08 24.09 27.81
C GLU A 1147 14.03 24.21 26.60
N ILE A 1148 14.32 25.45 26.18
CA ILE A 1148 15.55 25.80 25.48
C ILE A 1148 16.14 26.99 26.25
N GLY A 1149 17.28 26.77 26.91
CA GLY A 1149 17.94 27.80 27.72
C GLY A 1149 18.77 28.79 26.90
N LEU A 1150 18.92 30.00 27.44
CA LEU A 1150 19.95 30.96 27.05
C LEU A 1150 20.77 31.34 28.29
N GLU A 1151 22.10 31.23 28.20
CA GLU A 1151 22.99 31.51 29.33
C GLU A 1151 23.21 33.01 29.58
N GLY A 1152 23.23 33.36 30.87
CA GLY A 1152 24.14 34.38 31.40
C GLY A 1152 23.56 35.77 31.71
N ILE A 1153 23.47 36.09 33.00
CA ILE A 1153 24.33 37.11 33.66
C ILE A 1153 24.16 37.09 35.19
N ARG A 1154 25.32 37.02 35.86
CA ARG A 1154 25.70 37.29 37.28
C ARG A 1154 24.64 37.73 38.33
N HIS A 1155 24.74 37.09 39.51
CA HIS A 1155 24.57 37.59 40.90
C HIS A 1155 24.01 39.01 41.16
N VAL A 1156 23.07 39.10 42.10
CA VAL A 1156 23.26 39.69 43.46
C VAL A 1156 22.06 39.32 44.37
N ASP A 1157 22.27 39.28 45.69
CA ASP A 1157 21.31 38.82 46.71
C ASP A 1157 20.26 39.87 47.20
N ASN A 1158 19.29 39.34 47.97
CA ASN A 1158 18.60 39.93 49.14
C ASN A 1158 17.18 40.56 49.07
N ASN A 1159 16.44 40.24 50.14
CA ASN A 1159 15.37 41.00 50.85
C ASN A 1159 13.98 41.22 50.22
N GLN A 1160 13.08 40.27 50.49
CA GLN A 1160 12.12 40.30 51.62
C GLN A 1160 11.42 41.65 52.02
N VAL A 1161 10.13 41.52 52.40
CA VAL A 1161 9.27 42.38 53.29
C VAL A 1161 8.16 43.21 52.61
N ASP A 1162 6.93 42.99 53.09
CA ASP A 1162 5.66 43.79 53.14
C ASP A 1162 5.40 44.94 52.13
N GLY A 1163 4.18 45.17 51.63
CA GLY A 1163 2.87 44.69 52.08
C GLY A 1163 1.74 45.69 51.79
N THR A 1164 0.62 45.54 52.50
CA THR A 1164 -0.55 46.46 52.57
C THR A 1164 -1.34 46.77 51.28
N VAL A 1165 -2.45 46.05 51.12
CA VAL A 1165 -3.70 46.52 50.47
C VAL A 1165 -4.33 47.63 51.32
N PRO A 1166 -5.00 48.64 50.71
CA PRO A 1166 -6.40 48.86 51.11
C PRO A 1166 -7.37 49.24 49.97
N ALA A 1167 -8.40 48.41 49.83
CA ALA A 1167 -9.82 48.79 49.92
C ALA A 1167 -10.57 49.58 48.80
N GLN A 1168 -11.75 49.00 48.48
CA GLN A 1168 -13.07 49.64 48.25
C GLN A 1168 -13.54 50.13 46.86
N GLN A 1169 -14.39 49.28 46.27
CA GLN A 1169 -15.81 49.50 45.94
C GLN A 1169 -16.28 50.10 44.60
N ASP A 1170 -17.10 49.27 43.93
CA ASP A 1170 -18.45 49.52 43.41
C ASP A 1170 -18.67 50.55 42.27
N ASN A 1171 -18.75 50.04 41.04
CA ASN A 1171 -20.04 49.80 40.35
C ASN A 1171 -19.90 48.67 39.32
#